data_AF-A0A2M8DHL1-F1
#
_entry.id   AF-A0A2M8DHL1-F1
#
_cell.length_a   1.000
_cell.length_b   1.000
_cell.length_c   1.000
_cell.angle_alpha   90.00
_cell.angle_beta   90.00
_cell.angle_gamma   90.00
#
_symmetry.space_group_name_H-M   'P 1'
#
loop_
_entity.id
_entity.type
_entity.pdbx_description
1 polymer ?
#
loop_
_entity_poly.entity_id
_entity_poly.type
_entity_poly.pdbx_seq_one_letter_code
_entity_poly.pdbx_strand_id
1 'polypeptide(L)'
;MGDHGDGGQGGGARGGETVRRPAAGWGGVVAAAGLAIVLVGLLLLFTFGLFSLVAPAANPYLDLVGYLVIPGLIVLGLLVAAVGGAARRRRIRLLDPTARLDRFPRLDLNDPRQRRRAAYLGGLVALLGVGVAVTSYHGYRFTDSVAFCTQPCHQVMEPQATTYPFSAHARVRCAECHIGEGASWFIKAKISGVRQVVAVVAGTYPRPIPPAIQHLRPATETCEQCHWPRKFYGAQLRERLHFAEDEANSRRTVQMLVKTGGGDEMTGRVEGIHMHMLLSGAMEYVATDASLQTIPWVKWTRPNGEVRIYRADGKAAGEPPPGGARRRLDCMDCHNRPAHTFPPPAAALDLYLGRGRIDATLPFVKREAVAALGADYPDGATARAAIAARLTDFYRAAYPRLKATRQNEIETAIQRVQEIYAYTRFPAMRVDWRTYPDNIGHLYAPGCFRCHDGRHVDPFGDPIRRDCTLCHDFLAPVQVEAGRSLIRQGEFVHPLELTGVHATLLCDRCHTGGQLEPTCGGCHAAERGLYAGTAAPLAGYGVGPNPMAEAVACDGCHDPSAAAPAAHEALVAACAACHDAEYGAGLAGWRARLDSACGRAEGVVARVRQKGVTAAEPAAWLRHSDAALRFLREAGPLHNPEATLAVCEQIARGVEPAAE
;
A
#
# COMPACT_ATOMS: atom_id res chain seq x y z
N MET A 1 89.89 -67.44 -26.47
CA MET A 1 89.81 -68.87 -26.09
C MET A 1 88.57 -69.03 -25.24
N GLY A 2 87.74 -70.03 -25.56
CA GLY A 2 86.47 -70.26 -24.90
C GLY A 2 86.61 -70.76 -23.46
N ASP A 3 85.52 -70.62 -22.71
CA ASP A 3 84.53 -71.67 -22.50
C ASP A 3 84.09 -71.85 -21.04
N HIS A 4 82.77 -72.07 -20.93
CA HIS A 4 81.91 -72.55 -19.86
C HIS A 4 82.32 -72.53 -18.36
N GLY A 5 81.37 -72.07 -17.54
CA GLY A 5 80.79 -72.94 -16.50
C GLY A 5 80.89 -72.53 -15.03
N ASP A 6 79.80 -71.88 -14.57
CA ASP A 6 79.05 -72.14 -13.32
C ASP A 6 79.49 -71.59 -11.94
N GLY A 7 78.47 -71.17 -11.17
CA GLY A 7 78.48 -71.04 -9.71
C GLY A 7 78.46 -69.62 -9.10
N GLY A 8 77.31 -69.18 -8.54
CA GLY A 8 77.32 -68.18 -7.46
C GLY A 8 76.08 -67.30 -7.24
N GLN A 9 75.12 -67.81 -6.45
CA GLN A 9 74.37 -67.17 -5.35
C GLN A 9 73.75 -65.75 -5.47
N GLY A 10 72.49 -65.62 -5.03
CA GLY A 10 71.96 -64.34 -4.57
C GLY A 10 70.44 -64.20 -4.56
N GLY A 11 69.74 -64.98 -3.73
CA GLY A 11 68.31 -64.78 -3.47
C GLY A 11 68.07 -63.52 -2.63
N GLY A 12 67.60 -62.45 -3.26
CA GLY A 12 67.17 -61.21 -2.62
C GLY A 12 65.66 -61.00 -2.72
N ALA A 13 64.94 -61.26 -1.64
CA ALA A 13 63.52 -60.97 -1.50
C ALA A 13 63.27 -59.45 -1.49
N ARG A 14 62.51 -58.93 -2.47
CA ARG A 14 61.99 -57.55 -2.44
C ARG A 14 60.67 -57.53 -1.66
N GLY A 15 60.73 -57.00 -0.44
CA GLY A 15 59.56 -56.66 0.36
C GLY A 15 58.80 -55.49 -0.29
N GLY A 16 57.57 -55.76 -0.73
CA GLY A 16 56.62 -54.71 -1.13
C GLY A 16 55.95 -54.14 0.11
N GLU A 17 56.31 -52.91 0.49
CA GLU A 17 55.57 -52.13 1.48
C GLU A 17 54.15 -51.86 0.96
N THR A 18 53.17 -52.54 1.56
CA THR A 18 51.76 -52.25 1.36
C THR A 18 51.39 -51.00 2.14
N VAL A 19 51.38 -49.84 1.48
CA VAL A 19 50.80 -48.61 2.02
C VAL A 19 49.32 -48.87 2.30
N ARG A 20 48.98 -49.19 3.56
CA ARG A 20 47.59 -49.29 4.03
C ARG A 20 46.93 -47.94 3.82
N ARG A 21 46.06 -47.84 2.80
CA ARG A 21 45.19 -46.69 2.59
C ARG A 21 44.34 -46.52 3.86
N PRO A 22 44.38 -45.37 4.55
CA PRO A 22 43.53 -45.17 5.71
C PRO A 22 42.07 -45.35 5.28
N ALA A 23 41.33 -46.19 6.01
CA ALA A 23 39.91 -46.44 5.78
C ALA A 23 39.19 -45.09 5.63
N ALA A 24 38.21 -45.01 4.72
CA ALA A 24 37.46 -43.80 4.45
C ALA A 24 36.78 -43.31 5.74
N GLY A 25 37.45 -42.43 6.48
CA GLY A 25 36.91 -41.84 7.69
C GLY A 25 35.63 -41.07 7.35
N TRP A 26 34.80 -40.80 8.35
CA TRP A 26 33.49 -40.16 8.21
C TRP A 26 33.46 -38.94 7.27
N GLY A 27 34.49 -38.07 7.29
CA GLY A 27 34.61 -36.94 6.36
C GLY A 27 34.73 -37.32 4.86
N GLY A 28 35.30 -38.49 4.54
CA GLY A 28 35.34 -39.02 3.18
C GLY A 28 33.97 -39.49 2.67
N VAL A 29 33.15 -40.08 3.55
CA VAL A 29 31.77 -40.47 3.23
C VAL A 29 30.90 -39.23 3.01
N VAL A 30 31.03 -38.21 3.87
CA VAL A 30 30.33 -36.92 3.73
C VAL A 30 30.73 -36.23 2.42
N ALA A 31 32.01 -36.24 2.07
CA ALA A 31 32.47 -35.64 0.81
C ALA A 31 31.91 -36.36 -0.43
N ALA A 32 31.86 -37.70 -0.40
CA ALA A 32 31.28 -38.51 -1.48
C ALA A 32 29.76 -38.30 -1.61
N ALA A 33 29.05 -38.20 -0.49
CA ALA A 33 27.62 -37.88 -0.48
C ALA A 33 27.34 -36.49 -1.08
N GLY A 34 28.14 -35.47 -0.73
CA GLY A 34 28.04 -34.14 -1.33
C GLY A 34 28.26 -34.15 -2.85
N LEU A 35 29.27 -34.88 -3.33
CA LEU A 35 29.52 -35.04 -4.77
C LEU A 35 28.41 -35.81 -5.49
N ALA A 36 27.80 -36.81 -4.85
CA ALA A 36 26.65 -37.52 -5.39
C ALA A 36 25.44 -36.60 -5.54
N ILE A 37 25.16 -35.75 -4.55
CA ILE A 37 24.11 -34.73 -4.61
C ILE A 37 24.35 -33.77 -5.78
N VAL A 38 25.60 -33.31 -5.98
CA VAL A 38 25.95 -32.45 -7.11
C VAL A 38 25.70 -33.14 -8.45
N LEU A 39 26.13 -34.40 -8.60
CA LEU A 39 25.96 -35.15 -9.85
C LEU A 39 24.48 -35.38 -10.17
N VAL A 40 23.69 -35.82 -9.18
CA VAL A 40 22.25 -36.02 -9.34
C VAL A 40 21.56 -34.69 -9.63
N GLY A 41 21.93 -33.61 -8.91
CA GLY A 41 21.38 -32.27 -9.15
C GLY A 41 21.67 -31.77 -10.56
N LEU A 42 22.90 -31.92 -11.06
CA LEU A 42 23.27 -31.54 -12.43
C LEU A 42 22.51 -32.37 -13.48
N LEU A 43 22.34 -33.67 -13.24
CA LEU A 43 21.55 -34.53 -14.12
C LEU A 43 20.09 -34.09 -14.15
N LEU A 44 19.47 -33.87 -12.98
CA LEU A 44 18.09 -33.39 -12.87
C LEU A 44 17.91 -32.03 -13.54
N LEU A 45 18.87 -31.12 -13.36
CA LEU A 45 18.87 -29.79 -13.99
C LEU A 45 18.94 -29.89 -15.52
N PHE A 46 19.79 -30.79 -16.02
CA PHE A 46 19.94 -31.04 -17.45
C PHE A 46 18.68 -31.66 -18.05
N THR A 47 18.11 -32.69 -17.41
CA THR A 47 16.87 -33.32 -17.88
C THR A 47 15.67 -32.36 -17.79
N PHE A 48 15.62 -31.53 -16.75
CA PHE A 48 14.61 -30.48 -16.62
C PHE A 48 14.74 -29.45 -17.75
N GLY A 49 15.97 -29.01 -18.08
CA GLY A 49 16.21 -28.13 -19.21
C GLY A 49 15.71 -28.73 -20.53
N LEU A 50 16.01 -30.00 -20.81
CA LEU A 50 15.48 -30.70 -21.99
C LEU A 50 13.96 -30.79 -21.99
N PHE A 51 13.35 -31.13 -20.85
CA PHE A 51 11.91 -31.16 -20.69
C PHE A 51 11.29 -29.78 -20.96
N SER A 52 11.88 -28.71 -20.44
CA SER A 52 11.39 -27.34 -20.62
C SER A 52 11.45 -26.87 -22.07
N LEU A 53 12.30 -27.45 -22.93
CA LEU A 53 12.36 -27.13 -24.36
C LEU A 53 11.24 -27.79 -25.16
N VAL A 54 10.72 -28.94 -24.71
CA VAL A 54 9.68 -29.70 -25.41
C VAL A 54 8.29 -29.54 -24.78
N ALA A 55 8.22 -28.98 -23.57
CA ALA A 55 6.97 -28.78 -22.86
C ALA A 55 6.07 -27.77 -23.60
N PRO A 56 4.79 -28.11 -23.87
CA PRO A 56 3.88 -27.26 -24.64
C PRO A 56 3.38 -26.02 -23.87
N ALA A 57 3.55 -25.99 -22.54
CA ALA A 57 3.17 -24.86 -21.70
C ALA A 57 4.11 -24.72 -20.50
N ALA A 58 4.41 -23.48 -20.12
CA ALA A 58 5.16 -23.17 -18.91
C ALA A 58 4.29 -23.44 -17.67
N ASN A 59 4.85 -24.09 -16.65
CA ASN A 59 4.20 -24.33 -15.37
C ASN A 59 5.02 -23.64 -14.27
N PRO A 60 4.52 -22.54 -13.67
CA PRO A 60 5.27 -21.76 -12.69
C PRO A 60 5.77 -22.56 -11.48
N TYR A 61 5.08 -23.63 -11.08
CA TYR A 61 5.49 -24.47 -9.96
C TYR A 61 6.60 -25.43 -10.35
N LEU A 62 6.54 -26.03 -11.55
CA LEU A 62 7.63 -26.86 -12.07
C LEU A 62 8.87 -26.00 -12.36
N ASP A 63 8.67 -24.80 -12.88
CA ASP A 63 9.73 -23.82 -13.14
C ASP A 63 10.40 -23.37 -11.83
N LEU A 64 9.64 -23.17 -10.75
CA LEU A 64 10.21 -22.89 -9.42
C LEU A 64 11.13 -24.03 -8.94
N VAL A 65 10.69 -25.28 -9.09
CA VAL A 65 11.50 -26.44 -8.70
C VAL A 65 12.75 -26.53 -9.58
N GLY A 66 12.59 -26.45 -10.89
CA GLY A 66 13.67 -26.61 -11.85
C GLY A 66 14.73 -25.51 -11.78
N TYR A 67 14.30 -24.26 -11.67
CA TYR A 67 15.20 -23.09 -11.74
C TYR A 67 15.71 -22.60 -10.38
N LEU A 68 15.10 -23.00 -9.25
CA LEU A 68 15.52 -22.54 -7.92
C LEU A 68 15.90 -23.68 -6.98
N VAL A 69 15.05 -24.72 -6.87
CA VAL A 69 15.28 -25.83 -5.91
C VAL A 69 16.45 -26.71 -6.35
N ILE A 70 16.49 -27.14 -7.62
CA ILE A 70 17.58 -28.00 -8.13
C ILE A 70 18.95 -27.30 -8.02
N PRO A 71 19.14 -26.04 -8.46
CA PRO A 71 20.38 -25.31 -8.22
C PRO A 71 20.74 -25.18 -6.74
N GLY A 72 19.75 -24.95 -5.86
CA GLY A 72 19.96 -24.93 -4.42
C GLY A 72 20.52 -26.24 -3.86
N LEU A 73 20.04 -27.38 -4.35
CA LEU A 73 20.57 -28.70 -3.98
C LEU A 73 22.01 -28.91 -4.47
N ILE A 74 22.35 -28.42 -5.67
CA ILE A 74 23.74 -28.48 -6.19
C ILE A 74 24.66 -27.66 -5.27
N VAL A 75 24.27 -26.44 -4.89
CA VAL A 75 25.05 -25.59 -3.97
C VAL A 75 25.19 -26.27 -2.61
N LEU A 76 24.12 -26.84 -2.06
CA LEU A 76 24.17 -27.62 -0.82
C LEU A 76 25.13 -28.81 -0.93
N GLY A 77 25.08 -29.56 -2.03
CA GLY A 77 25.99 -30.66 -2.31
C GLY A 77 27.45 -30.22 -2.35
N LEU A 78 27.76 -29.07 -2.98
CA LEU A 78 29.10 -28.48 -2.98
C LEU A 78 29.56 -28.10 -1.57
N LEU A 79 28.68 -27.51 -0.75
CA LEU A 79 29.00 -27.17 0.64
C LEU A 79 29.25 -28.43 1.48
N VAL A 80 28.41 -29.45 1.35
CA VAL A 80 28.59 -30.76 2.02
C VAL A 80 29.91 -31.41 1.58
N ALA A 81 30.24 -31.35 0.28
CA ALA A 81 31.50 -31.87 -0.25
C ALA A 81 32.72 -31.13 0.34
N ALA A 82 32.66 -29.80 0.40
CA ALA A 82 33.69 -28.96 0.97
C ALA A 82 33.88 -29.22 2.47
N VAL A 83 32.79 -29.30 3.25
CA VAL A 83 32.81 -29.60 4.68
C VAL A 83 33.37 -31.00 4.94
N GLY A 84 32.94 -32.01 4.18
CA GLY A 84 33.48 -33.37 4.28
C GLY A 84 34.98 -33.42 3.97
N GLY A 85 35.41 -32.71 2.94
CA GLY A 85 36.82 -32.55 2.57
C GLY A 85 37.64 -31.87 3.66
N ALA A 86 37.15 -30.76 4.23
CA ALA A 86 37.80 -30.04 5.31
C ALA A 86 37.89 -30.88 6.60
N ALA A 87 36.81 -31.57 6.98
CA ALA A 87 36.76 -32.47 8.12
C ALA A 87 37.74 -33.65 7.96
N ARG A 88 37.82 -34.24 6.75
CA ARG A 88 38.81 -35.29 6.44
C ARG A 88 40.24 -34.76 6.55
N ARG A 89 40.53 -33.58 6.00
CA ARG A 89 41.87 -32.97 6.08
C ARG A 89 42.24 -32.63 7.52
N ARG A 90 41.31 -32.08 8.32
CA ARG A 90 41.51 -31.79 9.74
C ARG A 90 41.79 -33.06 10.53
N ARG A 91 41.01 -34.13 10.32
CA ARG A 91 41.24 -35.43 10.98
C ARG A 91 42.60 -36.04 10.64
N ILE A 92 43.01 -35.99 9.37
CA ILE A 92 44.33 -36.52 8.96
C ILE A 92 45.45 -35.72 9.65
N ARG A 93 45.36 -34.39 9.69
CA ARG A 93 46.35 -33.54 10.40
C ARG A 93 46.37 -33.75 11.92
N LEU A 94 45.22 -34.10 12.52
CA LEU A 94 45.13 -34.42 13.95
C LEU A 94 45.71 -35.81 14.28
N LEU A 95 45.56 -36.78 13.38
CA LEU A 95 46.06 -38.15 13.57
C LEU A 95 47.54 -38.31 13.17
N ASP A 96 48.02 -37.50 12.23
CA ASP A 96 49.42 -37.48 11.81
C ASP A 96 49.83 -36.03 11.43
N PRO A 97 50.50 -35.30 12.35
CA PRO A 97 50.98 -33.94 12.10
C PRO A 97 52.04 -33.85 11.00
N THR A 98 52.70 -34.97 10.66
CA THR A 98 53.75 -35.05 9.63
C THR A 98 53.24 -35.49 8.26
N ALA A 99 51.96 -35.87 8.16
CA ALA A 99 51.33 -36.32 6.93
C ALA A 99 51.43 -35.26 5.82
N ARG A 100 52.28 -35.54 4.82
CA ARG A 100 52.33 -34.77 3.57
C ARG A 100 51.12 -35.13 2.71
N LEU A 101 50.03 -34.41 2.91
CA LEU A 101 48.91 -34.43 1.97
C LEU A 101 49.36 -33.73 0.68
N ASP A 102 49.47 -34.49 -0.42
CA ASP A 102 49.65 -33.91 -1.75
C ASP A 102 48.61 -32.79 -1.95
N ARG A 103 49.09 -31.57 -2.24
CA ARG A 103 48.21 -30.38 -2.33
C ARG A 103 47.30 -30.45 -3.55
N PHE A 104 47.75 -31.08 -4.64
CA PHE A 104 47.05 -31.16 -5.92
C PHE A 104 47.23 -32.54 -6.59
N PRO A 105 46.27 -32.98 -7.42
CA PRO A 105 46.42 -34.16 -8.24
C PRO A 105 47.55 -34.00 -9.27
N ARG A 106 48.30 -35.08 -9.55
CA ARG A 106 49.32 -35.11 -10.61
C ARG A 106 48.63 -35.35 -11.95
N LEU A 107 48.72 -34.38 -12.87
CA LEU A 107 48.09 -34.44 -14.19
C LEU A 107 49.19 -34.63 -15.25
N ASP A 108 49.26 -35.83 -15.84
CA ASP A 108 50.20 -36.15 -16.93
C ASP A 108 49.42 -36.41 -18.23
N LEU A 109 49.40 -35.42 -19.12
CA LEU A 109 48.68 -35.50 -20.40
C LEU A 109 49.39 -36.36 -21.46
N ASN A 110 50.65 -36.75 -21.21
CA ASN A 110 51.38 -37.66 -22.09
C ASN A 110 50.92 -39.11 -21.90
N ASP A 111 50.39 -39.47 -20.72
CA ASP A 111 49.76 -40.77 -20.47
C ASP A 111 48.42 -40.90 -21.25
N PRO A 112 48.28 -41.85 -22.19
CA PRO A 112 47.06 -42.03 -22.98
C PRO A 112 45.82 -42.42 -22.15
N ARG A 113 45.98 -42.96 -20.95
CA ARG A 113 44.87 -43.23 -20.02
C ARG A 113 44.39 -41.94 -19.35
N GLN A 114 45.32 -41.09 -18.89
CA GLN A 114 44.98 -39.80 -18.31
C GLN A 114 44.42 -38.83 -19.36
N ARG A 115 44.98 -38.81 -20.58
CA ARG A 115 44.47 -38.02 -21.71
C ARG A 115 43.02 -38.36 -22.07
N ARG A 116 42.67 -39.65 -22.19
CA ARG A 116 41.28 -40.07 -22.45
C ARG A 116 40.34 -39.69 -21.31
N ARG A 117 40.74 -39.92 -20.06
CA ARG A 117 39.94 -39.53 -18.88
C ARG A 117 39.72 -38.00 -18.82
N ALA A 118 40.75 -37.22 -19.11
CA ALA A 118 40.66 -35.77 -19.18
C ALA A 118 39.74 -35.30 -20.32
N ALA A 119 39.80 -35.94 -21.50
CA ALA A 119 38.90 -35.65 -22.62
C ALA A 119 37.43 -35.97 -22.29
N TYR A 120 37.14 -37.15 -21.71
CA TYR A 120 35.78 -37.51 -21.29
C TYR A 120 35.25 -36.60 -20.18
N LEU A 121 36.07 -36.33 -19.16
CA LEU A 121 35.70 -35.43 -18.07
C LEU A 121 35.49 -34.00 -18.59
N GLY A 122 36.37 -33.51 -19.45
CA GLY A 122 36.25 -32.20 -20.09
C GLY A 122 35.00 -32.08 -20.95
N GLY A 123 34.70 -33.11 -21.76
CA GLY A 123 33.47 -33.18 -22.55
C GLY A 123 32.20 -33.20 -21.69
N LEU A 124 32.20 -33.98 -20.60
CA LEU A 124 31.09 -34.02 -19.65
C LEU A 124 30.91 -32.67 -18.93
N VAL A 125 31.99 -32.04 -18.48
CA VAL A 125 31.95 -30.71 -17.84
C VAL A 125 31.46 -29.66 -18.82
N ALA A 126 31.89 -29.70 -20.09
CA ALA A 126 31.41 -28.77 -21.11
C ALA A 126 29.90 -28.96 -21.37
N LEU A 127 29.44 -30.21 -21.53
CA LEU A 127 28.03 -30.53 -21.73
C LEU A 127 27.15 -30.07 -20.55
N LEU A 128 27.54 -30.43 -19.33
CA LEU A 128 26.83 -30.01 -18.12
C LEU A 128 26.92 -28.49 -17.92
N GLY A 129 28.05 -27.87 -18.28
CA GLY A 129 28.24 -26.43 -18.23
C GLY A 129 27.30 -25.67 -19.17
N VAL A 130 27.08 -26.17 -20.39
CA VAL A 130 26.07 -25.64 -21.31
C VAL A 130 24.67 -25.78 -20.71
N GLY A 131 24.35 -26.95 -20.15
CA GLY A 131 23.06 -27.16 -19.46
C GLY A 131 22.85 -26.18 -18.31
N VAL A 132 23.85 -25.98 -17.46
CA VAL A 132 23.80 -24.99 -16.37
C VAL A 132 23.62 -23.58 -16.93
N ALA A 133 24.35 -23.20 -17.98
CA ALA A 133 24.24 -21.86 -18.56
C ALA A 133 22.84 -21.58 -19.13
N VAL A 134 22.30 -22.52 -19.93
CA VAL A 134 20.95 -22.42 -20.50
C VAL A 134 19.91 -22.36 -19.38
N THR A 135 19.95 -23.32 -18.44
CA THR A 135 18.98 -23.36 -17.34
C THR A 135 19.09 -22.14 -16.42
N SER A 136 20.30 -21.61 -16.19
CA SER A 136 20.49 -20.37 -15.42
C SER A 136 19.89 -19.16 -16.13
N TYR A 137 20.03 -19.06 -17.45
CA TYR A 137 19.41 -17.99 -18.23
C TYR A 137 17.88 -18.05 -18.19
N HIS A 138 17.31 -19.24 -18.40
CA HIS A 138 15.86 -19.42 -18.28
C HIS A 138 15.36 -19.20 -16.85
N GLY A 139 16.11 -19.64 -15.84
CA GLY A 139 15.80 -19.38 -14.44
C GLY A 139 15.81 -17.91 -14.09
N TYR A 140 16.79 -17.17 -14.61
CA TYR A 140 16.80 -15.70 -14.52
C TYR A 140 15.52 -15.11 -15.11
N ARG A 141 15.18 -15.44 -16.37
CA ARG A 141 13.98 -14.96 -17.05
C ARG A 141 12.69 -15.33 -16.32
N PHE A 142 12.63 -16.51 -15.72
CA PHE A 142 11.51 -16.97 -14.92
C PHE A 142 11.34 -16.12 -13.65
N THR A 143 12.42 -15.88 -12.89
CA THR A 143 12.35 -15.08 -11.65
C THR A 143 11.98 -13.61 -11.85
N ASP A 144 12.06 -13.11 -13.07
CA ASP A 144 11.67 -11.74 -13.46
C ASP A 144 10.32 -11.70 -14.19
N SER A 145 9.62 -12.84 -14.28
CA SER A 145 8.32 -12.95 -14.94
C SER A 145 7.17 -12.56 -14.01
N VAL A 146 6.06 -12.11 -14.61
CA VAL A 146 4.81 -11.84 -13.88
C VAL A 146 4.28 -13.11 -13.20
N ALA A 147 4.46 -14.28 -13.82
CA ALA A 147 4.06 -15.55 -13.25
C ALA A 147 4.80 -15.85 -11.94
N PHE A 148 6.11 -15.65 -11.89
CA PHE A 148 6.89 -15.83 -10.66
C PHE A 148 6.51 -14.81 -9.58
N CYS A 149 6.22 -13.56 -9.95
CA CYS A 149 5.83 -12.54 -8.99
C CYS A 149 4.41 -12.75 -8.41
N THR A 150 3.51 -13.44 -9.12
CA THR A 150 2.09 -13.51 -8.74
C THR A 150 1.63 -14.88 -8.25
N GLN A 151 2.19 -15.99 -8.75
CA GLN A 151 1.65 -17.33 -8.49
C GLN A 151 2.20 -17.98 -7.21
N PRO A 152 3.53 -18.04 -6.97
CA PRO A 152 4.09 -18.68 -5.77
C PRO A 152 3.66 -17.98 -4.47
N CYS A 153 3.42 -16.67 -4.53
CA CYS A 153 3.00 -15.85 -3.40
C CYS A 153 1.55 -15.38 -3.55
N HIS A 154 0.67 -16.16 -4.19
CA HIS A 154 -0.66 -15.70 -4.62
C HIS A 154 -1.49 -15.06 -3.49
N GLN A 155 -1.41 -15.54 -2.24
CA GLN A 155 -2.16 -14.93 -1.14
C GLN A 155 -1.66 -13.51 -0.82
N VAL A 156 -0.34 -13.31 -0.87
CA VAL A 156 0.31 -12.03 -0.55
C VAL A 156 0.15 -11.05 -1.69
N MET A 157 0.20 -11.56 -2.91
CA MET A 157 0.17 -10.79 -4.16
C MET A 157 -1.22 -10.67 -4.77
N GLU A 158 -2.25 -11.31 -4.20
CA GLU A 158 -3.63 -11.30 -4.69
C GLU A 158 -4.12 -9.89 -5.05
N PRO A 159 -3.93 -8.84 -4.22
CA PRO A 159 -4.44 -7.51 -4.56
C PRO A 159 -3.80 -6.93 -5.83
N GLN A 160 -2.47 -7.02 -5.94
CA GLN A 160 -1.71 -6.48 -7.06
C GLN A 160 -1.85 -7.35 -8.31
N ALA A 161 -1.90 -8.68 -8.16
CA ALA A 161 -2.06 -9.64 -9.24
C ALA A 161 -3.45 -9.53 -9.89
N THR A 162 -4.49 -9.33 -9.08
CA THR A 162 -5.87 -9.18 -9.56
C THR A 162 -6.05 -7.88 -10.35
N THR A 163 -5.44 -6.78 -9.92
CA THR A 163 -5.64 -5.46 -10.54
C THR A 163 -4.70 -5.19 -11.72
N TYR A 164 -3.53 -5.81 -11.76
CA TYR A 164 -2.51 -5.63 -12.81
C TYR A 164 -3.04 -5.77 -14.25
N PRO A 165 -3.81 -6.82 -14.62
CA PRO A 165 -4.30 -7.02 -15.99
C PRO A 165 -5.27 -5.94 -16.48
N PHE A 166 -5.89 -5.20 -15.55
CA PHE A 166 -6.87 -4.14 -15.85
C PHE A 166 -6.26 -2.74 -15.85
N SER A 167 -4.94 -2.64 -15.70
CA SER A 167 -4.21 -1.38 -15.65
C SER A 167 -3.71 -0.93 -17.03
N ALA A 168 -3.31 0.34 -17.12
CA ALA A 168 -2.60 0.86 -18.30
C ALA A 168 -1.25 0.18 -18.56
N HIS A 169 -0.74 -0.58 -17.57
CA HIS A 169 0.55 -1.27 -17.58
C HIS A 169 0.42 -2.80 -17.62
N ALA A 170 -0.74 -3.33 -18.02
CA ALA A 170 -1.01 -4.78 -18.08
C ALA A 170 -0.03 -5.60 -18.95
N ARG A 171 0.79 -4.94 -19.77
CA ARG A 171 1.82 -5.54 -20.64
C ARG A 171 3.26 -5.22 -20.22
N VAL A 172 3.46 -4.51 -19.13
CA VAL A 172 4.78 -4.15 -18.58
C VAL A 172 5.11 -5.11 -17.43
N ARG A 173 6.22 -5.84 -17.51
CA ARG A 173 6.54 -6.84 -16.48
C ARG A 173 6.85 -6.17 -15.15
N CYS A 174 6.49 -6.82 -14.05
CA CYS A 174 6.76 -6.32 -12.69
C CYS A 174 8.24 -5.95 -12.49
N ALA A 175 9.15 -6.75 -13.03
CA ALA A 175 10.60 -6.55 -12.93
C ALA A 175 11.09 -5.24 -13.59
N GLU A 176 10.39 -4.72 -14.60
CA GLU A 176 10.80 -3.50 -15.32
C GLU A 176 10.68 -2.26 -14.42
N CYS A 177 9.75 -2.28 -13.46
CA CYS A 177 9.57 -1.21 -12.48
C CYS A 177 10.22 -1.52 -11.10
N HIS A 178 10.13 -2.78 -10.63
CA HIS A 178 10.51 -3.15 -9.26
C HIS A 178 11.94 -3.70 -9.10
N ILE A 179 12.57 -4.17 -10.18
CA ILE A 179 13.91 -4.78 -10.14
C ILE A 179 14.89 -3.94 -10.95
N GLY A 180 14.56 -3.68 -12.22
CA GLY A 180 15.36 -2.91 -13.15
C GLY A 180 16.53 -3.67 -13.78
N GLU A 181 17.08 -3.08 -14.83
CA GLU A 181 18.26 -3.59 -15.53
C GLU A 181 19.55 -3.16 -14.81
N GLY A 182 20.62 -3.95 -14.95
CA GLY A 182 21.94 -3.65 -14.40
C GLY A 182 22.32 -4.43 -13.14
N ALA A 183 23.63 -4.72 -13.00
CA ALA A 183 24.14 -5.65 -12.00
C ALA A 183 23.92 -5.22 -10.53
N SER A 184 23.98 -3.93 -10.23
CA SER A 184 23.84 -3.42 -8.85
C SER A 184 22.41 -3.53 -8.32
N TRP A 185 21.42 -3.12 -9.13
CA TRP A 185 20.01 -3.24 -8.81
C TRP A 185 19.56 -4.70 -8.78
N PHE A 186 20.07 -5.51 -9.70
CA PHE A 186 19.85 -6.95 -9.69
C PHE A 186 20.28 -7.61 -8.37
N ILE A 187 21.51 -7.40 -7.92
CA ILE A 187 22.01 -8.00 -6.67
C ILE A 187 21.17 -7.54 -5.47
N LYS A 188 20.90 -6.23 -5.37
CA LYS A 188 20.04 -5.68 -4.30
C LYS A 188 18.65 -6.31 -4.29
N ALA A 189 18.02 -6.40 -5.46
CA ALA A 189 16.69 -6.98 -5.60
C ALA A 189 16.66 -8.47 -5.24
N LYS A 190 17.65 -9.26 -5.65
CA LYS A 190 17.69 -10.70 -5.32
C LYS A 190 17.96 -10.94 -3.82
N ILE A 191 18.85 -10.17 -3.19
CA ILE A 191 19.07 -10.26 -1.72
C ILE A 191 17.79 -9.86 -0.97
N SER A 192 17.13 -8.77 -1.38
CA SER A 192 15.84 -8.37 -0.80
C SER A 192 14.76 -9.43 -1.03
N GLY A 193 14.72 -10.02 -2.22
CA GLY A 193 13.79 -11.08 -2.59
C GLY A 193 13.93 -12.32 -1.71
N VAL A 194 15.16 -12.73 -1.36
CA VAL A 194 15.38 -13.83 -0.40
C VAL A 194 14.76 -13.51 0.97
N ARG A 195 14.94 -12.29 1.48
CA ARG A 195 14.34 -11.86 2.75
C ARG A 195 12.81 -11.85 2.68
N GLN A 196 12.24 -11.42 1.55
CA GLN A 196 10.80 -11.45 1.31
C GLN A 196 10.25 -12.88 1.26
N VAL A 197 10.92 -13.79 0.56
CA VAL A 197 10.54 -15.21 0.52
C VAL A 197 10.55 -15.81 1.93
N VAL A 198 11.59 -15.53 2.72
CA VAL A 198 11.66 -15.97 4.13
C VAL A 198 10.51 -15.36 4.94
N ALA A 199 10.19 -14.08 4.76
CA ALA A 199 9.08 -13.43 5.46
C ALA A 199 7.72 -14.06 5.09
N VAL A 200 7.50 -14.41 3.82
CA VAL A 200 6.28 -15.09 3.36
C VAL A 200 6.19 -16.49 3.96
N VAL A 201 7.26 -17.29 3.90
CA VAL A 201 7.32 -18.65 4.46
C VAL A 201 7.10 -18.63 5.98
N ALA A 202 7.69 -17.66 6.69
CA ALA A 202 7.55 -17.51 8.13
C ALA A 202 6.27 -16.76 8.56
N GLY A 203 5.49 -16.21 7.63
CA GLY A 203 4.29 -15.42 7.92
C GLY A 203 4.55 -14.11 8.67
N THR A 204 5.77 -13.55 8.59
CA THR A 204 6.21 -12.38 9.39
C THR A 204 6.05 -11.03 8.68
N TYR A 205 5.29 -10.98 7.58
CA TYR A 205 5.06 -9.78 6.79
C TYR A 205 3.85 -8.96 7.30
N PRO A 206 3.88 -7.62 7.18
CA PRO A 206 2.75 -6.76 7.55
C PRO A 206 1.55 -6.93 6.60
N ARG A 207 0.34 -6.72 7.14
CA ARG A 207 -0.93 -6.72 6.40
C ARG A 207 -1.71 -5.45 6.75
N PRO A 208 -1.89 -4.48 5.84
CA PRO A 208 -1.43 -4.45 4.45
C PRO A 208 0.08 -4.26 4.30
N ILE A 209 0.60 -4.53 3.09
CA ILE A 209 2.03 -4.32 2.77
C ILE A 209 2.29 -2.82 2.54
N PRO A 210 3.30 -2.22 3.20
CA PRO A 210 3.64 -0.82 2.97
C PRO A 210 3.91 -0.50 1.50
N PRO A 211 3.52 0.70 1.01
CA PRO A 211 3.74 1.10 -0.38
C PRO A 211 5.23 1.06 -0.76
N ALA A 212 5.53 0.48 -1.92
CA ALA A 212 6.91 0.35 -2.42
C ALA A 212 7.51 1.67 -2.94
N ILE A 213 6.77 2.77 -2.98
CA ILE A 213 7.20 4.02 -3.63
C ILE A 213 8.53 4.59 -3.10
N GLN A 214 8.84 4.32 -1.82
CA GLN A 214 10.09 4.74 -1.20
C GLN A 214 11.32 3.95 -1.68
N HIS A 215 11.10 2.79 -2.33
CA HIS A 215 12.14 1.86 -2.76
C HIS A 215 12.08 1.57 -4.27
N LEU A 216 11.25 2.30 -5.02
CA LEU A 216 11.24 2.23 -6.47
C LEU A 216 12.48 2.90 -7.07
N ARG A 217 12.85 2.44 -8.26
CA ARG A 217 13.89 3.07 -9.06
C ARG A 217 13.43 4.47 -9.50
N PRO A 218 14.37 5.38 -9.79
CA PRO A 218 14.02 6.70 -10.32
C PRO A 218 13.12 6.62 -11.56
N ALA A 219 12.18 7.55 -11.69
CA ALA A 219 11.26 7.62 -12.83
C ALA A 219 12.01 7.71 -14.18
N THR A 220 13.20 8.35 -14.20
CA THR A 220 14.09 8.46 -15.36
C THR A 220 14.60 7.12 -15.87
N GLU A 221 14.73 6.13 -14.99
CA GLU A 221 15.22 4.78 -15.34
C GLU A 221 14.09 3.76 -15.54
N THR A 222 12.84 4.18 -15.35
CA THR A 222 11.66 3.30 -15.39
C THR A 222 10.60 3.88 -16.32
N CYS A 223 9.87 4.90 -15.88
CA CYS A 223 8.77 5.52 -16.63
C CYS A 223 9.25 6.09 -17.97
N GLU A 224 10.40 6.74 -18.01
CA GLU A 224 10.90 7.45 -19.20
C GLU A 224 11.41 6.51 -20.32
N GLN A 225 11.47 5.21 -20.06
CA GLN A 225 11.79 4.21 -21.10
C GLN A 225 10.64 4.03 -22.10
N CYS A 226 9.42 4.44 -21.72
CA CYS A 226 8.23 4.36 -22.57
C CYS A 226 7.44 5.68 -22.64
N HIS A 227 7.50 6.51 -21.60
CA HIS A 227 6.88 7.83 -21.56
C HIS A 227 7.88 8.93 -21.96
N TRP A 228 7.39 9.98 -22.61
CA TRP A 228 8.24 11.09 -23.07
C TRP A 228 7.93 12.39 -22.30
N PRO A 229 8.53 12.61 -21.12
CA PRO A 229 8.38 13.82 -20.31
C PRO A 229 8.47 15.16 -21.05
N ARG A 230 9.35 15.23 -22.04
CA ARG A 230 9.62 16.45 -22.79
C ARG A 230 8.50 16.81 -23.78
N LYS A 231 7.64 15.86 -24.14
CA LYS A 231 6.55 16.14 -25.06
C LYS A 231 5.49 17.01 -24.37
N PHE A 232 5.06 18.06 -25.05
CA PHE A 232 3.90 18.83 -24.63
C PHE A 232 2.59 18.09 -24.98
N TYR A 233 1.74 17.83 -23.98
CA TYR A 233 0.49 17.07 -24.15
C TYR A 233 -0.77 17.95 -24.25
N GLY A 234 -0.65 19.27 -24.06
CA GLY A 234 -1.80 20.19 -24.11
C GLY A 234 -2.88 19.89 -23.07
N ALA A 235 -4.10 20.40 -23.31
CA ALA A 235 -5.25 20.11 -22.47
C ALA A 235 -5.96 18.83 -22.95
N GLN A 236 -6.30 17.95 -22.01
CA GLN A 236 -6.88 16.63 -22.27
C GLN A 236 -8.34 16.61 -21.86
N LEU A 237 -9.25 16.32 -22.80
CA LEU A 237 -10.66 16.15 -22.48
C LEU A 237 -10.86 14.92 -21.58
N ARG A 238 -11.47 15.14 -20.43
CA ARG A 238 -11.88 14.11 -19.49
C ARG A 238 -13.36 14.19 -19.26
N GLU A 239 -14.01 13.05 -19.42
CA GLU A 239 -15.38 12.84 -19.01
C GLU A 239 -15.40 11.98 -17.74
N ARG A 240 -16.24 12.38 -16.77
CA ARG A 240 -16.51 11.63 -15.55
C ARG A 240 -18.00 11.42 -15.43
N LEU A 241 -18.40 10.16 -15.48
CA LEU A 241 -19.80 9.75 -15.34
C LEU A 241 -20.06 9.37 -13.88
N HIS A 242 -21.17 9.85 -13.34
CA HIS A 242 -21.62 9.60 -11.98
C HIS A 242 -23.10 9.21 -11.97
N PHE A 243 -23.46 8.30 -11.07
CA PHE A 243 -24.82 7.95 -10.73
C PHE A 243 -25.06 8.27 -9.26
N ALA A 244 -26.12 9.01 -8.97
CA ALA A 244 -26.53 9.31 -7.61
C ALA A 244 -27.03 8.04 -6.88
N GLU A 245 -26.99 8.07 -5.55
CA GLU A 245 -27.52 7.00 -4.68
C GLU A 245 -29.03 7.19 -4.39
N ASP A 246 -29.76 7.79 -5.33
CA ASP A 246 -31.21 8.01 -5.27
C ASP A 246 -31.98 6.88 -5.97
N GLU A 247 -33.32 6.96 -5.93
CA GLU A 247 -34.18 5.91 -6.49
C GLU A 247 -33.99 5.76 -8.00
N ALA A 248 -33.84 6.89 -8.69
CA ALA A 248 -33.69 6.94 -10.13
C ALA A 248 -32.28 6.62 -10.62
N ASN A 249 -31.30 6.48 -9.71
CA ASN A 249 -29.88 6.45 -10.02
C ASN A 249 -29.50 7.61 -10.97
N SER A 250 -29.82 8.84 -10.57
CA SER A 250 -29.73 10.02 -11.43
C SER A 250 -28.35 10.15 -12.06
N ARG A 251 -28.32 10.17 -13.39
CA ARG A 251 -27.09 10.23 -14.19
C ARG A 251 -26.57 11.66 -14.28
N ARG A 252 -25.29 11.85 -13.98
CA ARG A 252 -24.58 13.12 -14.14
C ARG A 252 -23.25 12.90 -14.85
N THR A 253 -22.96 13.76 -15.82
CA THR A 253 -21.66 13.77 -16.50
C THR A 253 -20.94 15.08 -16.23
N VAL A 254 -19.70 15.00 -15.75
CA VAL A 254 -18.78 16.14 -15.63
C VAL A 254 -17.77 16.07 -16.76
N GLN A 255 -17.79 17.07 -17.63
CA GLN A 255 -16.83 17.23 -18.72
C GLN A 255 -15.86 18.35 -18.38
N MET A 256 -14.57 18.11 -18.58
CA MET A 256 -13.53 19.08 -18.29
C MET A 256 -12.32 18.87 -19.19
N LEU A 257 -11.66 19.95 -19.58
CA LEU A 257 -10.30 19.91 -20.10
C LEU A 257 -9.34 19.94 -18.92
N VAL A 258 -8.49 18.92 -18.81
CA VAL A 258 -7.40 18.87 -17.82
C VAL A 258 -6.14 19.41 -18.46
N LYS A 259 -5.63 20.53 -17.95
CA LYS A 259 -4.40 21.19 -18.40
C LYS A 259 -3.20 20.32 -18.04
N THR A 260 -2.93 19.31 -18.86
CA THR A 260 -1.85 18.33 -18.64
C THR A 260 -0.51 18.99 -18.95
N GLY A 261 -0.45 19.70 -20.09
CA GLY A 261 0.69 20.54 -20.44
C GLY A 261 2.01 19.79 -20.63
N GLY A 262 3.14 20.40 -20.27
CA GLY A 262 4.47 19.83 -20.47
C GLY A 262 5.56 20.56 -19.68
N GLY A 263 6.69 19.89 -19.44
CA GLY A 263 7.77 20.36 -18.57
C GLY A 263 9.08 20.73 -19.28
N ASP A 264 9.07 20.86 -20.61
CA ASP A 264 10.25 21.19 -21.42
C ASP A 264 10.19 22.63 -21.97
N GLU A 265 11.09 23.48 -21.46
CA GLU A 265 11.23 24.88 -21.88
C GLU A 265 11.76 25.02 -23.32
N MET A 266 12.42 23.99 -23.86
CA MET A 266 13.05 24.04 -25.18
C MET A 266 12.05 23.79 -26.32
N THR A 267 10.98 23.04 -26.06
CA THR A 267 10.04 22.57 -27.10
C THR A 267 8.62 23.13 -26.94
N GLY A 268 8.34 23.89 -25.88
CA GLY A 268 7.02 24.49 -25.67
C GLY A 268 6.92 25.39 -24.44
N ARG A 269 5.68 25.74 -24.06
CA ARG A 269 5.36 26.48 -22.83
C ARG A 269 5.41 25.52 -21.63
N VAL A 270 6.13 25.89 -20.56
CA VAL A 270 6.03 25.20 -19.26
C VAL A 270 4.72 25.62 -18.60
N GLU A 271 3.70 24.80 -18.82
CA GLU A 271 2.34 25.03 -18.34
C GLU A 271 1.66 23.69 -18.03
N GLY A 272 0.55 23.75 -17.29
CA GLY A 272 -0.23 22.58 -16.91
C GLY A 272 0.46 21.67 -15.90
N ILE A 273 -0.23 20.62 -15.44
CA ILE A 273 0.19 19.78 -14.32
C ILE A 273 1.60 19.17 -14.52
N HIS A 274 2.01 18.82 -15.73
CA HIS A 274 3.34 18.26 -16.00
C HIS A 274 4.48 19.25 -15.83
N MET A 275 4.20 20.54 -15.64
CA MET A 275 5.21 21.51 -15.25
C MET A 275 5.95 21.08 -13.97
N HIS A 276 5.31 20.34 -13.06
CA HIS A 276 5.95 19.84 -11.82
C HIS A 276 7.16 18.94 -12.07
N MET A 277 7.27 18.34 -13.26
CA MET A 277 8.43 17.55 -13.65
C MET A 277 9.69 18.39 -13.90
N LEU A 278 9.55 19.73 -14.02
CA LEU A 278 10.57 20.75 -14.38
C LEU A 278 11.93 20.15 -14.76
N LEU A 279 12.13 19.88 -16.05
CA LEU A 279 13.34 19.21 -16.51
C LEU A 279 14.59 20.12 -16.39
N SER A 280 14.40 21.44 -16.47
CA SER A 280 15.44 22.47 -16.30
C SER A 280 15.54 23.02 -14.87
N GLY A 281 14.66 22.60 -13.95
CA GLY A 281 14.61 23.04 -12.56
C GLY A 281 14.54 21.87 -11.57
N ALA A 282 14.21 22.17 -10.31
CA ALA A 282 13.96 21.13 -9.32
C ALA A 282 12.87 21.56 -8.32
N MET A 283 11.88 20.70 -8.14
CA MET A 283 10.98 20.76 -6.99
C MET A 283 11.38 19.67 -6.00
N GLU A 284 11.53 20.06 -4.74
CA GLU A 284 11.81 19.18 -3.62
C GLU A 284 10.70 19.34 -2.59
N TYR A 285 10.38 18.28 -1.86
CA TYR A 285 9.45 18.34 -0.74
C TYR A 285 9.93 17.49 0.43
N VAL A 286 9.39 17.76 1.61
CA VAL A 286 9.55 16.89 2.79
C VAL A 286 8.20 16.34 3.16
N ALA A 287 8.08 15.02 3.25
CA ALA A 287 6.91 14.36 3.83
C ALA A 287 7.19 13.87 5.24
N THR A 288 6.25 14.11 6.16
CA THR A 288 6.37 13.72 7.58
C THR A 288 5.77 12.34 7.87
N ASP A 289 5.03 11.76 6.94
CA ASP A 289 4.43 10.43 7.07
C ASP A 289 4.99 9.44 6.03
N ALA A 290 4.87 8.14 6.32
CA ALA A 290 5.36 7.07 5.46
C ALA A 290 4.60 6.95 4.13
N SER A 291 3.34 7.39 4.05
CA SER A 291 2.54 7.35 2.83
C SER A 291 2.76 8.54 1.89
N LEU A 292 3.63 9.48 2.27
CA LEU A 292 3.96 10.69 1.50
C LEU A 292 2.75 11.59 1.22
N GLN A 293 1.83 11.69 2.19
CA GLN A 293 0.59 12.45 2.05
C GLN A 293 0.62 13.81 2.76
N THR A 294 1.38 13.91 3.84
CA THR A 294 1.56 15.12 4.64
C THR A 294 2.86 15.78 4.24
N ILE A 295 2.74 16.81 3.41
CA ILE A 295 3.85 17.61 2.92
C ILE A 295 3.71 18.99 3.57
N PRO A 296 4.47 19.32 4.63
CA PRO A 296 4.44 20.66 5.21
C PRO A 296 5.45 21.63 4.58
N TRP A 297 6.36 21.14 3.73
CA TRP A 297 7.47 21.92 3.19
C TRP A 297 7.73 21.56 1.73
N VAL A 298 7.79 22.59 0.88
CA VAL A 298 8.09 22.49 -0.54
C VAL A 298 9.15 23.53 -0.91
N LYS A 299 10.14 23.13 -1.71
CA LYS A 299 11.14 24.01 -2.28
C LYS A 299 11.12 23.92 -3.79
N TRP A 300 11.00 25.07 -4.44
CA TRP A 300 11.09 25.21 -5.87
C TRP A 300 12.36 25.97 -6.24
N THR A 301 13.22 25.33 -7.03
CA THR A 301 14.42 25.93 -7.62
C THR A 301 14.17 26.14 -9.10
N ARG A 302 14.18 27.39 -9.54
CA ARG A 302 14.02 27.79 -10.95
C ARG A 302 15.32 27.59 -11.74
N PRO A 303 15.26 27.54 -13.09
CA PRO A 303 16.47 27.41 -13.92
C PRO A 303 17.50 28.53 -13.73
N ASN A 304 17.05 29.75 -13.39
CA ASN A 304 17.91 30.88 -13.08
C ASN A 304 18.59 30.80 -11.69
N GLY A 305 18.34 29.73 -10.92
CA GLY A 305 18.86 29.53 -9.57
C GLY A 305 18.02 30.16 -8.46
N GLU A 306 16.95 30.90 -8.76
CA GLU A 306 16.05 31.45 -7.75
C GLU A 306 15.37 30.31 -6.97
N VAL A 307 15.42 30.39 -5.64
CA VAL A 307 14.80 29.43 -4.73
C VAL A 307 13.60 30.07 -4.06
N ARG A 308 12.46 29.38 -4.10
CA ARG A 308 11.29 29.68 -3.26
C ARG A 308 10.96 28.51 -2.37
N ILE A 309 10.64 28.80 -1.12
CA ILE A 309 10.27 27.82 -0.10
C ILE A 309 8.84 28.15 0.34
N TYR A 310 7.97 27.15 0.29
CA TYR A 310 6.59 27.23 0.75
C TYR A 310 6.42 26.34 1.98
N ARG A 311 5.78 26.85 3.02
CA ARG A 311 5.58 26.13 4.29
C ARG A 311 4.13 26.18 4.75
N ALA A 312 3.64 25.06 5.27
CA ALA A 312 2.31 24.94 5.89
C ALA A 312 2.39 24.65 7.40
N ASP A 313 3.60 24.57 7.96
CA ASP A 313 3.85 24.32 9.39
C ASP A 313 3.94 25.60 10.25
N GLY A 314 3.66 26.76 9.65
CA GLY A 314 3.68 28.06 10.33
C GLY A 314 5.09 28.58 10.65
N LYS A 315 6.14 27.93 10.17
CA LYS A 315 7.54 28.36 10.38
C LYS A 315 8.03 29.30 9.29
N ALA A 316 9.09 30.04 9.58
CA ALA A 316 9.73 30.90 8.58
C ALA A 316 10.45 30.06 7.50
N ALA A 317 10.54 30.59 6.28
CA ALA A 317 11.19 29.92 5.16
C ALA A 317 12.68 29.62 5.38
N GLY A 318 13.39 30.47 6.14
CA GLY A 318 14.80 30.30 6.48
C GLY A 318 15.08 29.28 7.59
N GLU A 319 14.05 28.82 8.30
CA GLU A 319 14.21 27.76 9.30
C GLU A 319 14.52 26.41 8.64
N PRO A 320 15.20 25.49 9.35
CA PRO A 320 15.42 24.14 8.86
C PRO A 320 14.12 23.46 8.39
N PRO A 321 14.18 22.62 7.35
CA PRO A 321 13.05 21.80 6.96
C PRO A 321 12.66 20.86 8.11
N PRO A 322 11.37 20.47 8.22
CA PRO A 322 10.94 19.53 9.25
C PRO A 322 11.62 18.17 9.06
N GLY A 323 11.64 17.36 10.12
CA GLY A 323 12.09 15.97 10.03
C GLY A 323 11.16 15.16 9.13
N GLY A 324 11.70 14.31 8.27
CA GLY A 324 10.90 13.50 7.35
C GLY A 324 11.67 13.03 6.14
N ALA A 325 10.97 12.40 5.19
CA ALA A 325 11.53 11.97 3.93
C ALA A 325 11.64 13.17 2.97
N ARG A 326 12.86 13.63 2.70
CA ARG A 326 13.12 14.63 1.65
C ARG A 326 13.23 13.95 0.30
N ARG A 327 12.47 14.41 -0.68
CA ARG A 327 12.42 13.84 -2.04
C ARG A 327 12.44 14.95 -3.09
N ARG A 328 13.04 14.65 -4.24
CA ARG A 328 12.81 15.41 -5.47
C ARG A 328 11.52 14.89 -6.08
N LEU A 329 10.63 15.80 -6.44
CA LEU A 329 9.35 15.45 -7.05
C LEU A 329 9.57 14.79 -8.41
N ASP A 330 8.96 13.62 -8.60
CA ASP A 330 9.03 12.83 -9.84
C ASP A 330 7.65 12.32 -10.29
N CYS A 331 7.63 11.55 -11.39
CA CYS A 331 6.40 11.00 -11.96
C CYS A 331 5.59 10.18 -10.95
N MET A 332 6.26 9.40 -10.08
CA MET A 332 5.60 8.50 -9.15
C MET A 332 4.96 9.23 -7.97
N ASP A 333 5.38 10.46 -7.66
CA ASP A 333 4.73 11.24 -6.61
C ASP A 333 3.28 11.61 -6.98
N CYS A 334 2.96 11.69 -8.28
CA CYS A 334 1.61 11.90 -8.81
C CYS A 334 1.00 10.61 -9.37
N HIS A 335 1.72 9.85 -10.19
CA HIS A 335 1.30 8.58 -10.79
C HIS A 335 1.70 7.39 -9.91
N ASN A 336 1.35 7.42 -8.62
CA ASN A 336 1.84 6.45 -7.62
C ASN A 336 1.20 5.04 -7.74
N ARG A 337 0.16 4.87 -8.58
CA ARG A 337 -0.55 3.60 -8.81
C ARG A 337 -0.75 3.30 -10.30
N PRO A 338 0.31 3.24 -11.12
CA PRO A 338 0.16 3.13 -12.57
C PRO A 338 -0.30 1.73 -13.02
N ALA A 339 0.03 0.69 -12.24
CA ALA A 339 -0.22 -0.72 -12.56
C ALA A 339 -1.15 -1.44 -11.56
N HIS A 340 -1.38 -0.86 -10.38
CA HIS A 340 -2.09 -1.51 -9.27
C HIS A 340 -3.16 -0.57 -8.71
N THR A 341 -4.19 -0.32 -9.51
CA THR A 341 -5.30 0.57 -9.17
C THR A 341 -6.40 -0.20 -8.45
N PHE A 342 -6.81 0.29 -7.28
CA PHE A 342 -7.94 -0.24 -6.52
C PHE A 342 -9.11 0.75 -6.64
N PRO A 343 -9.99 0.61 -7.64
CA PRO A 343 -11.02 1.60 -7.87
C PRO A 343 -12.02 1.60 -6.70
N PRO A 344 -12.47 2.77 -6.24
CA PRO A 344 -13.50 2.82 -5.21
C PRO A 344 -14.83 2.22 -5.70
N PRO A 345 -15.61 1.56 -4.83
CA PRO A 345 -16.91 0.97 -5.14
C PRO A 345 -17.84 1.90 -5.90
N ALA A 346 -17.96 3.16 -5.46
CA ALA A 346 -18.78 4.15 -6.15
C ALA A 346 -18.32 4.34 -7.61
N ALA A 347 -17.02 4.56 -7.84
CA ALA A 347 -16.48 4.77 -9.18
C ALA A 347 -16.62 3.52 -10.07
N ALA A 348 -16.40 2.31 -9.51
CA ALA A 348 -16.58 1.06 -10.22
C ALA A 348 -18.05 0.85 -10.64
N LEU A 349 -19.00 1.16 -9.75
CA LEU A 349 -20.43 1.07 -10.04
C LEU A 349 -20.88 2.06 -11.10
N ASP A 350 -20.34 3.30 -11.12
CA ASP A 350 -20.64 4.28 -12.16
C ASP A 350 -20.30 3.76 -13.55
N LEU A 351 -19.17 3.05 -13.67
CA LEU A 351 -18.74 2.41 -14.92
C LEU A 351 -19.70 1.30 -15.35
N TYR A 352 -20.16 0.48 -14.41
CA TYR A 352 -21.03 -0.66 -14.69
C TYR A 352 -22.45 -0.22 -15.07
N LEU A 353 -23.00 0.78 -14.36
CA LEU A 353 -24.28 1.40 -14.68
C LEU A 353 -24.21 2.13 -16.03
N GLY A 354 -23.16 2.93 -16.24
CA GLY A 354 -22.96 3.69 -17.48
C GLY A 354 -22.81 2.84 -18.74
N ARG A 355 -22.33 1.59 -18.60
CA ARG A 355 -22.18 0.62 -19.69
C ARG A 355 -23.35 -0.36 -19.79
N GLY A 356 -24.41 -0.21 -19.00
CA GLY A 356 -25.55 -1.13 -18.97
C GLY A 356 -25.21 -2.54 -18.50
N ARG A 357 -24.08 -2.72 -17.78
CA ARG A 357 -23.75 -4.02 -17.14
C ARG A 357 -24.62 -4.27 -15.91
N ILE A 358 -25.03 -3.20 -15.25
CA ILE A 358 -26.08 -3.18 -14.24
C ILE A 358 -27.18 -2.28 -14.82
N ASP A 359 -28.42 -2.75 -14.77
CA ASP A 359 -29.55 -1.94 -15.23
C ASP A 359 -29.81 -0.79 -14.25
N ALA A 360 -29.55 0.44 -14.69
CA ALA A 360 -29.73 1.65 -13.89
C ALA A 360 -31.20 2.01 -13.63
N THR A 361 -32.15 1.33 -14.27
CA THR A 361 -33.59 1.47 -13.99
C THR A 361 -34.04 0.68 -12.76
N LEU A 362 -33.15 -0.13 -12.17
CA LEU A 362 -33.41 -0.81 -10.90
C LEU A 362 -33.35 0.21 -9.74
N PRO A 363 -34.47 0.44 -9.01
CA PRO A 363 -34.53 1.45 -7.96
C PRO A 363 -33.46 1.28 -6.90
N PHE A 364 -32.71 2.35 -6.60
CA PHE A 364 -31.64 2.38 -5.58
C PHE A 364 -30.51 1.35 -5.74
N VAL A 365 -30.34 0.74 -6.92
CA VAL A 365 -29.30 -0.28 -7.13
C VAL A 365 -27.89 0.26 -6.81
N LYS A 366 -27.61 1.53 -7.12
CA LYS A 366 -26.35 2.19 -6.79
C LYS A 366 -26.13 2.24 -5.28
N ARG A 367 -27.11 2.74 -4.52
CA ARG A 367 -27.06 2.88 -3.06
C ARG A 367 -26.82 1.53 -2.39
N GLU A 368 -27.63 0.53 -2.71
CA GLU A 368 -27.53 -0.79 -2.08
C GLU A 368 -26.22 -1.50 -2.44
N ALA A 369 -25.74 -1.35 -3.68
CA ALA A 369 -24.47 -1.92 -4.09
C ALA A 369 -23.27 -1.23 -3.42
N VAL A 370 -23.27 0.10 -3.29
CA VAL A 370 -22.21 0.83 -2.56
C VAL A 370 -22.18 0.39 -1.10
N ALA A 371 -23.33 0.31 -0.43
CA ALA A 371 -23.43 -0.16 0.95
C ALA A 371 -22.96 -1.61 1.11
N ALA A 372 -23.30 -2.50 0.16
CA ALA A 372 -22.84 -3.89 0.16
C ALA A 372 -21.32 -3.99 0.01
N LEU A 373 -20.73 -3.24 -0.93
CA LEU A 373 -19.29 -3.24 -1.18
C LEU A 373 -18.50 -2.54 -0.05
N GLY A 374 -19.15 -1.61 0.65
CA GLY A 374 -18.62 -0.88 1.79
C GLY A 374 -18.44 -1.71 3.06
N ALA A 375 -19.20 -2.80 3.21
CA ALA A 375 -19.25 -3.59 4.45
C ALA A 375 -18.00 -4.47 4.64
N ASP A 376 -17.63 -4.66 5.90
CA ASP A 376 -16.52 -5.54 6.30
C ASP A 376 -16.92 -7.01 6.28
N TYR A 377 -16.14 -7.81 5.55
CA TYR A 377 -16.33 -9.25 5.42
C TYR A 377 -15.04 -10.00 5.77
N PRO A 378 -15.13 -11.17 6.43
CA PRO A 378 -13.97 -11.96 6.80
C PRO A 378 -13.25 -12.56 5.58
N ASP A 379 -13.99 -12.91 4.53
CA ASP A 379 -13.47 -13.55 3.33
C ASP A 379 -14.39 -13.31 2.10
N GLY A 380 -13.91 -13.66 0.91
CA GLY A 380 -14.63 -13.42 -0.34
C GLY A 380 -15.86 -14.32 -0.55
N ALA A 381 -15.94 -15.50 0.05
CA ALA A 381 -17.14 -16.34 -0.03
C ALA A 381 -18.27 -15.76 0.83
N THR A 382 -17.95 -15.34 2.06
CA THR A 382 -18.87 -14.65 2.95
C THR A 382 -19.37 -13.35 2.33
N ALA A 383 -18.47 -12.55 1.73
CA ALA A 383 -18.85 -11.33 1.02
C ALA A 383 -19.83 -11.59 -0.12
N ARG A 384 -19.57 -12.58 -0.98
CA ARG A 384 -20.48 -12.92 -2.10
C ARG A 384 -21.87 -13.30 -1.61
N ALA A 385 -21.96 -14.14 -0.57
CA ALA A 385 -23.23 -14.55 0.01
C ALA A 385 -23.98 -13.35 0.61
N ALA A 386 -23.28 -12.51 1.38
CA ALA A 386 -23.88 -11.32 2.02
C ALA A 386 -24.34 -10.26 1.01
N ILE A 387 -23.57 -10.01 -0.05
CA ILE A 387 -23.96 -9.10 -1.15
C ILE A 387 -25.24 -9.59 -1.82
N ALA A 388 -25.32 -10.90 -2.14
CA ALA A 388 -26.49 -11.49 -2.77
C ALA A 388 -27.72 -11.41 -1.86
N ALA A 389 -27.56 -11.73 -0.58
CA ALA A 389 -28.63 -11.64 0.41
C ALA A 389 -29.14 -10.20 0.53
N ARG A 390 -28.25 -9.22 0.70
CA ARG A 390 -28.62 -7.81 0.87
C ARG A 390 -29.49 -7.29 -0.28
N LEU A 391 -29.03 -7.45 -1.52
CA LEU A 391 -29.76 -6.94 -2.68
C LEU A 391 -31.09 -7.69 -2.87
N THR A 392 -31.09 -9.01 -2.69
CA THR A 392 -32.30 -9.85 -2.80
C THR A 392 -33.33 -9.46 -1.76
N ASP A 393 -32.92 -9.32 -0.50
CA ASP A 393 -33.78 -8.99 0.63
C ASP A 393 -34.34 -7.58 0.50
N PHE A 394 -33.53 -6.62 0.03
CA PHE A 394 -33.96 -5.27 -0.28
C PHE A 394 -35.10 -5.26 -1.31
N TYR A 395 -34.91 -5.88 -2.48
CA TYR A 395 -35.96 -5.90 -3.51
C TYR A 395 -37.18 -6.72 -3.09
N ARG A 396 -37.00 -7.79 -2.31
CA ARG A 396 -38.11 -8.56 -1.75
C ARG A 396 -38.97 -7.70 -0.80
N ALA A 397 -38.34 -6.88 0.03
CA ALA A 397 -39.02 -6.07 1.03
C ALA A 397 -39.60 -4.77 0.45
N ALA A 398 -38.80 -4.00 -0.28
CA ALA A 398 -39.17 -2.66 -0.75
C ALA A 398 -39.90 -2.68 -2.11
N TYR A 399 -39.60 -3.64 -3.00
CA TYR A 399 -40.15 -3.69 -4.36
C TYR A 399 -40.63 -5.10 -4.77
N PRO A 400 -41.57 -5.72 -4.05
CA PRO A 400 -41.95 -7.13 -4.24
C PRO A 400 -42.47 -7.44 -5.65
N ARG A 401 -43.19 -6.51 -6.29
CA ARG A 401 -43.66 -6.66 -7.69
C ARG A 401 -42.48 -6.68 -8.67
N LEU A 402 -41.54 -5.73 -8.52
CA LEU A 402 -40.36 -5.65 -9.36
C LEU A 402 -39.50 -6.91 -9.20
N LYS A 403 -39.31 -7.38 -7.96
CA LYS A 403 -38.62 -8.65 -7.68
C LYS A 403 -39.23 -9.81 -8.44
N ALA A 404 -40.56 -9.91 -8.52
CA ALA A 404 -41.23 -10.99 -9.25
C ALA A 404 -41.09 -10.87 -10.77
N THR A 405 -41.11 -9.67 -11.33
CA THR A 405 -41.10 -9.44 -12.78
C THR A 405 -39.70 -9.28 -13.39
N ARG A 406 -38.71 -8.85 -12.60
CA ARG A 406 -37.35 -8.48 -13.04
C ARG A 406 -36.25 -9.22 -12.28
N GLN A 407 -36.54 -10.47 -11.91
CA GLN A 407 -35.62 -11.32 -11.14
C GLN A 407 -34.27 -11.49 -11.84
N ASN A 408 -34.27 -11.66 -13.17
CA ASN A 408 -33.04 -11.86 -13.96
C ASN A 408 -32.13 -10.62 -13.94
N GLU A 409 -32.68 -9.42 -13.99
CA GLU A 409 -31.92 -8.18 -13.91
C GLU A 409 -31.34 -7.95 -12.51
N ILE A 410 -32.08 -8.30 -11.46
CA ILE A 410 -31.58 -8.28 -10.08
C ILE A 410 -30.44 -9.28 -9.91
N GLU A 411 -30.58 -10.51 -10.40
CA GLU A 411 -29.52 -11.52 -10.36
C GLU A 411 -28.27 -11.09 -11.13
N THR A 412 -28.46 -10.47 -12.30
CA THR A 412 -27.36 -9.87 -13.06
C THR A 412 -26.67 -8.77 -12.26
N ALA A 413 -27.43 -7.88 -11.62
CA ALA A 413 -26.88 -6.83 -10.77
C ALA A 413 -26.06 -7.43 -9.62
N ILE A 414 -26.57 -8.45 -8.93
CA ILE A 414 -25.86 -9.16 -7.85
C ILE A 414 -24.53 -9.72 -8.35
N GLN A 415 -24.53 -10.44 -9.48
CA GLN A 415 -23.30 -11.00 -10.06
C GLN A 415 -22.28 -9.90 -10.37
N ARG A 416 -22.72 -8.78 -10.93
CA ARG A 416 -21.83 -7.65 -11.23
C ARG A 416 -21.29 -6.96 -9.98
N VAL A 417 -22.08 -6.83 -8.92
CA VAL A 417 -21.59 -6.28 -7.64
C VAL A 417 -20.57 -7.24 -7.02
N GLN A 418 -20.79 -8.55 -7.07
CA GLN A 418 -19.82 -9.55 -6.62
C GLN A 418 -18.52 -9.51 -7.45
N GLU A 419 -18.60 -9.29 -8.76
CA GLU A 419 -17.43 -9.07 -9.62
C GLU A 419 -16.64 -7.83 -9.18
N ILE A 420 -17.31 -6.71 -8.86
CA ILE A 420 -16.66 -5.50 -8.36
C ILE A 420 -15.94 -5.78 -7.04
N TYR A 421 -16.56 -6.51 -6.11
CA TYR A 421 -15.94 -6.85 -4.84
C TYR A 421 -14.59 -7.57 -5.04
N ALA A 422 -14.53 -8.51 -5.98
CA ALA A 422 -13.36 -9.36 -6.22
C ALA A 422 -12.08 -8.61 -6.60
N TYR A 423 -12.16 -7.37 -7.10
CA TYR A 423 -10.98 -6.56 -7.44
C TYR A 423 -10.88 -5.24 -6.66
N THR A 424 -11.77 -4.98 -5.71
CA THR A 424 -11.78 -3.75 -4.90
C THR A 424 -11.46 -3.99 -3.43
N ARG A 425 -11.59 -5.23 -2.93
CA ARG A 425 -11.35 -5.58 -1.53
C ARG A 425 -10.76 -6.98 -1.37
N PHE A 426 -9.74 -7.08 -0.51
CA PHE A 426 -8.94 -8.27 -0.28
C PHE A 426 -8.76 -8.50 1.23
N PRO A 427 -9.72 -9.19 1.89
CA PRO A 427 -9.72 -9.39 3.35
C PRO A 427 -8.45 -10.02 3.90
N ALA A 428 -7.89 -11.02 3.20
CA ALA A 428 -6.70 -11.75 3.63
C ALA A 428 -5.48 -10.84 3.82
N MET A 429 -5.35 -9.81 2.97
CA MET A 429 -4.28 -8.83 3.00
C MET A 429 -4.68 -7.50 3.67
N ARG A 430 -5.92 -7.38 4.14
CA ARG A 430 -6.49 -6.13 4.69
C ARG A 430 -6.29 -4.96 3.74
N VAL A 431 -6.51 -5.20 2.44
CA VAL A 431 -6.42 -4.17 1.39
C VAL A 431 -7.81 -3.89 0.85
N ASP A 432 -8.14 -2.62 0.75
CA ASP A 432 -9.30 -2.09 0.03
C ASP A 432 -8.90 -0.81 -0.74
N TRP A 433 -9.87 -0.18 -1.42
CA TRP A 433 -9.64 1.04 -2.20
C TRP A 433 -9.12 2.23 -1.37
N ARG A 434 -9.25 2.22 -0.04
CA ARG A 434 -8.81 3.30 0.87
C ARG A 434 -7.39 3.05 1.38
N THR A 435 -6.95 1.81 1.37
CA THR A 435 -5.68 1.37 1.98
C THR A 435 -4.48 2.09 1.39
N TYR A 436 -4.55 2.44 0.12
CA TYR A 436 -3.48 3.06 -0.62
C TYR A 436 -3.97 4.30 -1.37
N PRO A 437 -3.49 5.51 -1.06
CA PRO A 437 -3.90 6.71 -1.78
C PRO A 437 -3.47 6.64 -3.24
N ASP A 438 -4.33 7.12 -4.14
CA ASP A 438 -4.03 7.35 -5.56
C ASP A 438 -3.93 8.85 -5.81
N ASN A 439 -2.73 9.32 -6.09
CA ASN A 439 -2.40 10.74 -6.16
C ASN A 439 -2.69 11.36 -7.54
N ILE A 440 -3.20 10.59 -8.51
CA ILE A 440 -3.46 11.08 -9.87
C ILE A 440 -4.66 12.05 -9.95
N GLY A 441 -5.47 12.09 -8.90
CA GLY A 441 -6.60 13.01 -8.74
C GLY A 441 -6.78 13.40 -7.28
N HIS A 442 -7.80 14.21 -7.00
CA HIS A 442 -8.05 14.80 -5.68
C HIS A 442 -9.48 14.60 -5.16
N LEU A 443 -10.18 13.57 -5.67
CA LEU A 443 -11.56 13.26 -5.25
C LEU A 443 -11.59 12.32 -4.04
N TYR A 444 -10.82 11.22 -4.08
CA TYR A 444 -10.83 10.17 -3.04
C TYR A 444 -9.56 10.13 -2.18
N ALA A 445 -8.59 10.96 -2.52
CA ALA A 445 -7.30 11.11 -1.87
C ALA A 445 -6.86 12.58 -2.06
N PRO A 446 -5.93 13.11 -1.25
CA PRO A 446 -5.57 14.52 -1.33
C PRO A 446 -4.85 14.88 -2.64
N GLY A 447 -4.09 13.97 -3.24
CA GLY A 447 -3.48 14.16 -4.57
C GLY A 447 -2.67 15.46 -4.68
N CYS A 448 -3.08 16.37 -5.55
CA CYS A 448 -2.45 17.68 -5.73
C CYS A 448 -2.56 18.58 -4.48
N PHE A 449 -3.65 18.44 -3.72
CA PHE A 449 -3.92 19.24 -2.52
C PHE A 449 -3.00 18.91 -1.33
N ARG A 450 -2.09 17.94 -1.47
CA ARG A 450 -0.98 17.77 -0.51
C ARG A 450 -0.07 19.00 -0.44
N CYS A 451 0.01 19.76 -1.53
CA CYS A 451 0.74 21.04 -1.60
C CYS A 451 -0.19 22.21 -1.96
N HIS A 452 -1.25 21.96 -2.73
CA HIS A 452 -2.22 22.98 -3.17
C HIS A 452 -3.39 23.14 -2.20
N ASP A 453 -3.15 23.15 -0.89
CA ASP A 453 -4.20 23.31 0.13
C ASP A 453 -4.51 24.78 0.47
N GLY A 454 -3.74 25.72 -0.10
CA GLY A 454 -3.80 27.14 0.22
C GLY A 454 -3.11 27.52 1.53
N ARG A 455 -2.48 26.56 2.23
CA ARG A 455 -1.77 26.79 3.51
C ARG A 455 -0.26 26.84 3.35
N HIS A 456 0.25 26.39 2.21
CA HIS A 456 1.65 26.49 1.85
C HIS A 456 2.00 27.91 1.43
N VAL A 457 2.56 28.71 2.33
CA VAL A 457 2.86 30.12 2.11
C VAL A 457 4.36 30.35 1.97
N ASP A 458 4.75 31.23 1.04
CA ASP A 458 6.13 31.63 0.83
C ASP A 458 6.57 32.80 1.76
N PRO A 459 7.85 33.26 1.73
CA PRO A 459 8.30 34.34 2.60
C PRO A 459 7.59 35.69 2.37
N PHE A 460 6.92 35.86 1.23
CA PHE A 460 6.23 37.09 0.85
C PHE A 460 4.74 37.06 1.19
N GLY A 461 4.24 35.93 1.71
CA GLY A 461 2.83 35.73 2.01
C GLY A 461 2.02 35.13 0.87
N ASP A 462 2.66 34.72 -0.24
CA ASP A 462 1.96 34.15 -1.38
C ASP A 462 1.71 32.64 -1.16
N PRO A 463 0.44 32.17 -1.17
CA PRO A 463 0.14 30.76 -1.02
C PRO A 463 0.30 29.98 -2.34
N ILE A 464 0.57 28.69 -2.23
CA ILE A 464 0.32 27.75 -3.32
C ILE A 464 -1.20 27.69 -3.53
N ARG A 465 -1.65 28.28 -4.64
CA ARG A 465 -3.07 28.40 -4.99
C ARG A 465 -3.75 27.05 -5.19
N ARG A 466 -5.06 27.02 -4.93
CA ARG A 466 -5.91 25.82 -4.98
C ARG A 466 -7.09 25.91 -5.95
N ASP A 467 -7.14 26.95 -6.78
CA ASP A 467 -8.26 27.20 -7.68
C ASP A 467 -8.38 26.08 -8.71
N CYS A 468 -9.61 25.57 -8.92
CA CYS A 468 -9.85 24.48 -9.87
C CYS A 468 -9.40 24.85 -11.30
N THR A 469 -9.53 26.13 -11.67
CA THR A 469 -9.18 26.67 -12.99
C THR A 469 -7.68 26.64 -13.31
N LEU A 470 -6.83 26.40 -12.31
CA LEU A 470 -5.39 26.15 -12.54
C LEU A 470 -5.16 24.88 -13.35
N CYS A 471 -6.02 23.88 -13.14
CA CYS A 471 -5.86 22.54 -13.70
C CYS A 471 -7.00 22.14 -14.62
N HIS A 472 -8.20 22.70 -14.44
CA HIS A 472 -9.43 22.26 -15.10
C HIS A 472 -10.16 23.43 -15.77
N ASP A 473 -10.55 23.27 -17.03
CA ASP A 473 -11.61 24.08 -17.63
C ASP A 473 -12.88 23.22 -17.70
N PHE A 474 -13.87 23.49 -16.85
CA PHE A 474 -15.12 22.74 -16.85
C PHE A 474 -15.97 23.15 -18.05
N LEU A 475 -16.63 22.16 -18.65
CA LEU A 475 -17.39 22.31 -19.88
C LEU A 475 -18.87 22.13 -19.56
N ALA A 476 -19.67 23.15 -19.84
CA ALA A 476 -21.12 23.11 -19.75
C ALA A 476 -21.72 23.03 -21.16
N PRO A 477 -22.53 22.01 -21.49
CA PRO A 477 -23.22 21.95 -22.76
C PRO A 477 -24.29 23.04 -22.82
N VAL A 478 -24.27 23.84 -23.89
CA VAL A 478 -25.29 24.84 -24.20
C VAL A 478 -26.12 24.29 -25.36
N GLN A 479 -27.40 24.03 -25.11
CA GLN A 479 -28.36 23.75 -26.18
C GLN A 479 -28.60 25.05 -26.93
N VAL A 480 -28.15 25.12 -28.19
CA VAL A 480 -28.54 26.19 -29.10
C VAL A 480 -29.61 25.62 -30.03
N GLU A 481 -30.68 26.37 -30.26
CA GLU A 481 -31.64 26.05 -31.31
C GLU A 481 -30.90 25.84 -32.65
N ALA A 482 -31.41 24.91 -33.46
CA ALA A 482 -30.84 24.44 -34.73
C ALA A 482 -29.64 23.47 -34.65
N GLY A 483 -29.57 22.62 -33.61
CA GLY A 483 -28.76 21.39 -33.65
C GLY A 483 -27.24 21.61 -33.56
N ARG A 484 -26.80 22.79 -33.10
CA ARG A 484 -25.40 23.05 -32.75
C ARG A 484 -25.23 23.00 -31.24
N SER A 485 -24.53 21.99 -30.74
CA SER A 485 -24.06 21.99 -29.35
C SER A 485 -22.88 22.96 -29.21
N LEU A 486 -23.08 24.10 -28.55
CA LEU A 486 -21.97 24.95 -28.09
C LEU A 486 -21.52 24.46 -26.72
N ILE A 487 -20.22 24.54 -26.44
CA ILE A 487 -19.66 24.25 -25.12
C ILE A 487 -19.21 25.58 -24.52
N ARG A 488 -19.70 25.89 -23.31
CA ARG A 488 -19.25 27.07 -22.55
C ARG A 488 -18.29 26.62 -21.45
N GLN A 489 -17.24 27.41 -21.23
CA GLN A 489 -16.43 27.28 -20.03
C GLN A 489 -17.26 27.66 -18.79
N GLY A 490 -17.38 26.74 -17.84
CA GLY A 490 -18.11 26.93 -16.60
C GLY A 490 -17.24 26.68 -15.39
N GLU A 491 -17.86 26.70 -14.22
CA GLU A 491 -17.26 26.31 -12.95
C GLU A 491 -17.69 24.90 -12.57
N PHE A 492 -16.93 24.27 -11.67
CA PHE A 492 -17.40 23.04 -11.06
C PHE A 492 -18.58 23.35 -10.15
N VAL A 493 -19.72 22.71 -10.42
CA VAL A 493 -20.90 22.79 -9.57
C VAL A 493 -20.99 21.50 -8.74
N HIS A 494 -20.97 21.58 -7.42
CA HIS A 494 -21.21 20.42 -6.58
C HIS A 494 -22.71 20.05 -6.62
N PRO A 495 -23.12 18.76 -6.64
CA PRO A 495 -24.54 18.41 -6.77
C PRO A 495 -25.34 18.67 -5.48
N LEU A 496 -24.64 18.78 -4.35
CA LEU A 496 -25.19 19.29 -3.09
C LEU A 496 -24.72 20.72 -2.90
N GLU A 497 -25.60 21.59 -2.45
CA GLU A 497 -25.22 22.94 -2.05
C GLU A 497 -24.36 22.87 -0.78
N LEU A 498 -23.07 23.21 -0.91
CA LEU A 498 -22.14 23.29 0.22
C LEU A 498 -22.02 24.77 0.59
N THR A 499 -22.22 25.08 1.87
CA THR A 499 -22.17 26.45 2.39
C THR A 499 -21.15 26.57 3.52
N GLY A 500 -20.80 27.80 3.89
CA GLY A 500 -19.91 28.09 5.02
C GLY A 500 -18.56 27.37 4.95
N VAL A 501 -18.15 26.82 6.09
CA VAL A 501 -16.91 26.03 6.20
C VAL A 501 -16.89 24.79 5.30
N HIS A 502 -18.05 24.17 5.06
CA HIS A 502 -18.17 22.96 4.23
C HIS A 502 -17.84 23.22 2.77
N ALA A 503 -18.13 24.43 2.26
CA ALA A 503 -17.76 24.85 0.90
C ALA A 503 -16.24 24.93 0.68
N THR A 504 -15.46 24.99 1.77
CA THR A 504 -13.99 25.14 1.74
C THR A 504 -13.24 23.83 1.98
N LEU A 505 -13.96 22.74 2.28
CA LEU A 505 -13.39 21.41 2.51
C LEU A 505 -12.84 20.84 1.19
N LEU A 506 -11.76 20.09 1.32
CA LEU A 506 -11.24 19.29 0.20
C LEU A 506 -12.17 18.11 -0.06
N CYS A 507 -12.32 17.71 -1.33
CA CYS A 507 -13.29 16.70 -1.74
C CYS A 507 -13.09 15.36 -1.03
N ASP A 508 -11.83 14.96 -0.81
CA ASP A 508 -11.44 13.70 -0.15
C ASP A 508 -11.84 13.62 1.33
N ARG A 509 -12.27 14.73 1.93
CA ARG A 509 -12.81 14.76 3.30
C ARG A 509 -14.21 14.16 3.39
N CYS A 510 -14.99 14.22 2.30
CA CYS A 510 -16.33 13.64 2.24
C CYS A 510 -16.37 12.41 1.32
N HIS A 511 -15.62 12.46 0.21
CA HIS A 511 -15.61 11.41 -0.79
C HIS A 511 -14.57 10.34 -0.43
N THR A 512 -14.97 9.33 0.34
CA THR A 512 -14.14 8.15 0.63
C THR A 512 -14.28 7.03 -0.41
N GLY A 513 -15.21 7.20 -1.35
CA GLY A 513 -15.50 6.26 -2.44
C GLY A 513 -16.30 5.02 -2.04
N GLY A 514 -16.64 4.90 -0.74
CA GLY A 514 -17.70 4.03 -0.21
C GLY A 514 -19.02 4.79 -0.04
N GLN A 515 -19.87 4.31 0.87
CA GLN A 515 -21.14 4.95 1.18
C GLN A 515 -20.90 6.32 1.80
N LEU A 516 -21.57 7.34 1.25
CA LEU A 516 -21.60 8.68 1.82
C LEU A 516 -22.70 8.75 2.89
N GLU A 517 -22.35 9.19 4.09
CA GLU A 517 -23.33 9.63 5.10
C GLU A 517 -23.26 11.15 5.22
N PRO A 518 -23.95 11.92 4.36
CA PRO A 518 -23.92 13.38 4.36
C PRO A 518 -24.80 13.95 5.49
N THR A 519 -24.62 13.44 6.71
CA THR A 519 -25.28 13.91 7.92
C THR A 519 -24.24 14.56 8.82
N CYS A 520 -24.67 15.50 9.67
CA CYS A 520 -23.78 16.09 10.68
C CYS A 520 -23.06 15.00 11.48
N GLY A 521 -23.80 13.96 11.90
CA GLY A 521 -23.26 12.83 12.65
C GLY A 521 -22.26 11.94 11.91
N GLY A 522 -22.25 11.96 10.58
CA GLY A 522 -21.29 11.20 9.78
C GLY A 522 -19.87 11.77 9.86
N CYS A 523 -19.74 13.07 10.14
CA CYS A 523 -18.46 13.77 10.29
C CYS A 523 -18.18 14.20 11.76
N HIS A 524 -19.22 14.63 12.47
CA HIS A 524 -19.18 15.09 13.87
C HIS A 524 -19.62 13.97 14.82
N ALA A 525 -18.96 12.82 14.72
CA ALA A 525 -19.33 11.62 15.48
C ALA A 525 -19.06 11.79 16.98
N ALA A 526 -18.04 12.57 17.36
CA ALA A 526 -17.73 12.84 18.75
C ALA A 526 -18.82 13.69 19.41
N GLU A 527 -19.19 14.79 18.76
CA GLU A 527 -20.26 15.70 19.17
C GLU A 527 -21.59 14.96 19.24
N ARG A 528 -21.94 14.18 18.20
CA ARG A 528 -23.16 13.34 18.20
C ARG A 528 -23.14 12.30 19.31
N GLY A 529 -22.01 11.63 19.52
CA GLY A 529 -21.86 10.60 20.55
C GLY A 529 -22.00 11.15 21.96
N LEU A 530 -21.49 12.36 22.21
CA LEU A 530 -21.68 13.07 23.48
C LEU A 530 -23.13 13.54 23.64
N TYR A 531 -23.71 14.13 22.59
CA TYR A 531 -25.09 14.59 22.58
C TYR A 531 -26.08 13.45 22.87
N ALA A 532 -25.85 12.28 22.29
CA ALA A 532 -26.64 11.07 22.53
C ALA A 532 -26.26 10.32 23.82
N GLY A 533 -25.14 10.66 24.48
CA GLY A 533 -24.65 9.95 25.66
C GLY A 533 -24.22 8.49 25.41
N THR A 534 -23.96 8.11 24.15
CA THR A 534 -23.69 6.72 23.73
C THR A 534 -22.23 6.45 23.38
N ALA A 535 -21.36 7.46 23.48
CA ALA A 535 -19.96 7.31 23.09
C ALA A 535 -19.20 6.31 23.98
N ALA A 536 -18.45 5.39 23.36
CA ALA A 536 -17.71 4.35 24.07
C ALA A 536 -16.76 4.87 25.18
N PRO A 537 -16.06 6.02 25.04
CA PRO A 537 -15.26 6.58 26.13
C PRO A 537 -16.06 6.97 27.38
N LEU A 538 -17.38 7.11 27.28
CA LEU A 538 -18.29 7.43 28.40
C LEU A 538 -18.87 6.16 29.06
N ALA A 539 -18.63 4.98 28.50
CA ALA A 539 -19.14 3.72 29.03
C ALA A 539 -18.60 3.48 30.45
N GLY A 540 -19.48 3.16 31.40
CA GLY A 540 -19.11 2.95 32.81
C GLY A 540 -19.32 4.17 33.72
N TYR A 541 -19.56 5.36 33.16
CA TYR A 541 -19.90 6.56 33.95
C TYR A 541 -21.40 6.74 34.21
N GLY A 542 -22.26 5.89 33.63
CA GLY A 542 -23.71 5.90 33.86
C GLY A 542 -24.42 7.15 33.34
N VAL A 543 -23.94 7.73 32.24
CA VAL A 543 -24.50 8.95 31.65
C VAL A 543 -25.60 8.65 30.62
N GLY A 544 -26.59 9.53 30.52
CA GLY A 544 -27.68 9.47 29.55
C GLY A 544 -27.54 10.50 28.42
N PRO A 545 -28.47 10.50 27.44
CA PRO A 545 -28.51 11.50 26.38
C PRO A 545 -28.76 12.90 26.96
N ASN A 546 -28.34 13.94 26.22
CA ASN A 546 -28.74 15.31 26.51
C ASN A 546 -30.27 15.39 26.40
N PRO A 547 -30.97 16.08 27.32
CA PRO A 547 -32.42 16.28 27.24
C PRO A 547 -32.91 16.86 25.90
N MET A 548 -32.07 17.61 25.19
CA MET A 548 -32.37 18.17 23.87
C MET A 548 -32.18 17.17 22.72
N ALA A 549 -31.50 16.04 22.94
CA ALA A 549 -31.07 15.12 21.87
C ALA A 549 -32.22 14.53 21.05
N GLU A 550 -33.42 14.40 21.62
CA GLU A 550 -34.61 13.91 20.92
C GLU A 550 -35.36 15.00 20.15
N ALA A 551 -35.21 16.27 20.54
CA ALA A 551 -36.06 17.37 20.08
C ALA A 551 -35.33 18.43 19.23
N VAL A 552 -34.01 18.60 19.41
CA VAL A 552 -33.23 19.67 18.77
C VAL A 552 -32.15 19.05 17.89
N ALA A 553 -32.26 19.28 16.58
CA ALA A 553 -31.25 18.90 15.61
C ALA A 553 -30.03 19.84 15.67
N CYS A 554 -28.91 19.42 15.07
CA CYS A 554 -27.66 20.16 15.15
C CYS A 554 -27.76 21.57 14.55
N ASP A 555 -28.54 21.73 13.49
CA ASP A 555 -28.82 23.01 12.82
C ASP A 555 -29.77 23.93 13.62
N GLY A 556 -30.38 23.43 14.69
CA GLY A 556 -31.09 24.26 15.67
C GLY A 556 -30.17 25.12 16.53
N CYS A 557 -28.89 24.74 16.66
CA CYS A 557 -27.88 25.51 17.40
C CYS A 557 -26.72 25.99 16.52
N HIS A 558 -26.49 25.34 15.38
CA HIS A 558 -25.38 25.64 14.48
C HIS A 558 -25.91 26.15 13.14
N ASP A 559 -25.35 27.26 12.65
CA ASP A 559 -25.57 27.69 11.28
C ASP A 559 -24.55 27.01 10.34
N PRO A 560 -24.95 26.04 9.50
CA PRO A 560 -24.02 25.36 8.58
C PRO A 560 -23.49 26.29 7.48
N SER A 561 -24.13 27.44 7.25
CA SER A 561 -23.69 28.45 6.28
C SER A 561 -22.63 29.40 6.85
N ALA A 562 -22.38 29.35 8.15
CA ALA A 562 -21.37 30.18 8.80
C ALA A 562 -19.95 29.86 8.30
N ALA A 563 -19.15 30.90 8.09
CA ALA A 563 -17.75 30.78 7.66
C ALA A 563 -16.80 30.33 8.78
N ALA A 564 -17.28 30.25 10.02
CA ALA A 564 -16.53 29.81 11.18
C ALA A 564 -17.48 29.12 12.19
N PRO A 565 -16.94 28.30 13.12
CA PRO A 565 -17.73 27.75 14.23
C PRO A 565 -18.48 28.85 14.97
N ALA A 566 -19.70 28.53 15.46
CA ALA A 566 -20.54 29.50 16.16
C ALA A 566 -19.77 30.12 17.35
N ALA A 567 -19.65 31.44 17.32
CA ALA A 567 -19.15 32.20 18.46
C ALA A 567 -20.10 32.04 19.65
N HIS A 568 -19.59 32.28 20.86
CA HIS A 568 -20.39 32.12 22.08
C HIS A 568 -21.69 32.95 22.01
N GLU A 569 -21.60 34.17 21.50
CA GLU A 569 -22.72 35.10 21.34
C GLU A 569 -23.79 34.56 20.37
N ALA A 570 -23.37 33.87 19.31
CA ALA A 570 -24.29 33.26 18.35
C ALA A 570 -25.05 32.07 18.97
N LEU A 571 -24.38 31.27 19.80
CA LEU A 571 -25.02 30.19 20.55
C LEU A 571 -26.02 30.73 21.58
N VAL A 572 -25.67 31.80 22.31
CA VAL A 572 -26.59 32.48 23.25
C VAL A 572 -27.85 32.95 22.52
N ALA A 573 -27.69 33.55 21.34
CA ALA A 573 -28.82 33.99 20.51
C ALA A 573 -29.69 32.81 20.03
N ALA A 574 -29.08 31.68 19.65
CA ALA A 574 -29.81 30.48 19.25
C ALA A 574 -30.66 29.91 20.41
N CYS A 575 -30.12 29.89 21.64
CA CYS A 575 -30.88 29.48 22.82
C CYS A 575 -32.08 30.39 23.08
N ALA A 576 -31.92 31.71 22.91
CA ALA A 576 -32.97 32.69 23.10
C ALA A 576 -34.12 32.61 22.06
N ALA A 577 -33.95 31.82 20.99
CA ALA A 577 -35.03 31.57 20.03
C ALA A 577 -36.10 30.61 20.57
N CYS A 578 -35.76 29.77 21.57
CA CYS A 578 -36.69 28.82 22.20
C CYS A 578 -36.86 29.05 23.70
N HIS A 579 -35.93 29.77 24.34
CA HIS A 579 -35.93 30.07 25.78
C HIS A 579 -35.87 31.59 26.02
N ASP A 580 -36.06 32.01 27.27
CA ASP A 580 -35.86 33.42 27.64
C ASP A 580 -34.37 33.84 27.55
N ALA A 581 -34.15 35.15 27.57
CA ALA A 581 -32.81 35.72 27.46
C ALA A 581 -31.91 35.36 28.65
N GLU A 582 -32.48 35.12 29.84
CA GLU A 582 -31.73 34.74 31.04
C GLU A 582 -31.19 33.32 30.93
N TYR A 583 -31.95 32.41 30.33
CA TYR A 583 -31.53 31.04 30.03
C TYR A 583 -30.34 31.03 29.06
N GLY A 584 -30.40 31.82 27.98
CA GLY A 584 -29.29 32.00 27.05
C GLY A 584 -28.03 32.53 27.73
N ALA A 585 -28.16 33.53 28.61
CA ALA A 585 -27.05 34.08 29.39
C ALA A 585 -26.43 33.05 30.37
N GLY A 586 -27.18 32.02 30.77
CA GLY A 586 -26.71 30.90 31.59
C GLY A 586 -25.62 30.04 30.95
N LEU A 587 -25.44 30.09 29.63
CA LEU A 587 -24.46 29.30 28.88
C LEU A 587 -23.02 29.55 29.34
N ALA A 588 -22.67 30.80 29.66
CA ALA A 588 -21.35 31.14 30.20
C ALA A 588 -21.10 30.49 31.56
N GLY A 589 -22.13 30.44 32.41
CA GLY A 589 -22.08 29.78 33.72
C GLY A 589 -21.89 28.26 33.59
N TRP A 590 -22.57 27.62 32.63
CA TRP A 590 -22.36 26.21 32.33
C TRP A 590 -20.94 25.94 31.90
N ARG A 591 -20.41 26.74 30.96
CA ARG A 591 -19.04 26.56 30.47
C ARG A 591 -18.01 26.68 31.60
N ALA A 592 -18.11 27.72 32.42
CA ALA A 592 -17.20 27.90 33.56
C ALA A 592 -17.27 26.72 34.56
N ARG A 593 -18.48 26.19 34.82
CA ARG A 593 -18.67 25.03 35.69
C ARG A 593 -18.03 23.77 35.12
N LEU A 594 -18.22 23.51 33.82
CA LEU A 594 -17.64 22.36 33.12
C LEU A 594 -16.11 22.44 33.07
N ASP A 595 -15.58 23.60 32.71
CA ASP A 595 -14.12 23.84 32.65
C ASP A 595 -13.49 23.61 34.04
N SER A 596 -14.13 24.10 35.10
CA SER A 596 -13.69 23.87 36.49
C SER A 596 -13.72 22.39 36.87
N ALA A 597 -14.79 21.67 36.56
CA ALA A 597 -14.93 20.25 36.88
C ALA A 597 -13.91 19.39 36.14
N CYS A 598 -13.76 19.59 34.83
CA CYS A 598 -12.85 18.82 34.01
C CYS A 598 -11.39 19.20 34.28
N GLY A 599 -11.09 20.46 34.63
CA GLY A 599 -9.76 20.85 35.11
C GLY A 599 -9.34 20.12 36.40
N ARG A 600 -10.27 19.92 37.34
CA ARG A 600 -10.00 19.10 38.54
C ARG A 600 -9.72 17.64 38.19
N ALA A 601 -10.53 17.06 37.30
CA ALA A 601 -10.38 15.68 36.84
C ALA A 601 -9.02 15.45 36.14
N GLU A 602 -8.65 16.36 35.24
CA GLU A 602 -7.35 16.37 34.56
C GLU A 602 -6.20 16.46 35.56
N GLY A 603 -6.35 17.26 36.61
CA GLY A 603 -5.38 17.35 37.70
C GLY A 603 -5.19 16.03 38.46
N VAL A 604 -6.26 15.28 38.74
CA VAL A 604 -6.17 13.95 39.38
C VAL A 604 -5.45 12.97 38.46
N VAL A 605 -5.87 12.90 37.19
CA VAL A 605 -5.27 12.03 36.18
C VAL A 605 -3.78 12.31 35.98
N ALA A 606 -3.39 13.59 35.93
CA ALA A 606 -1.99 13.99 35.82
C ALA A 606 -1.16 13.54 37.03
N ARG A 607 -1.68 13.67 38.26
CA ARG A 607 -1.00 13.19 39.47
C ARG A 607 -0.81 11.68 39.48
N VAL A 608 -1.86 10.92 39.13
CA VAL A 608 -1.78 9.45 39.04
C VAL A 608 -0.78 9.02 37.96
N ARG A 609 -0.74 9.69 36.81
CA ARG A 609 0.25 9.44 35.76
C ARG A 609 1.68 9.69 36.24
N GLN A 610 1.91 10.79 36.97
CA GLN A 610 3.24 11.13 37.51
C GLN A 610 3.74 10.13 38.55
N LYS A 611 2.84 9.54 39.36
CA LYS A 611 3.18 8.53 40.36
C LYS A 611 3.68 7.20 39.74
N GLY A 612 3.45 6.96 38.45
CA GLY A 612 3.93 5.77 37.75
C GLY A 612 3.21 4.49 38.17
N VAL A 613 2.05 4.23 37.57
CA VAL A 613 1.20 3.08 37.93
C VAL A 613 1.53 1.83 37.12
N THR A 614 1.87 0.74 37.82
CA THR A 614 2.26 -0.55 37.25
C THR A 614 1.19 -1.63 37.42
N ALA A 615 0.37 -1.54 38.46
CA ALA A 615 -0.74 -2.45 38.72
C ALA A 615 -1.86 -2.33 37.67
N ALA A 616 -2.48 -3.46 37.33
CA ALA A 616 -3.42 -3.58 36.21
C ALA A 616 -4.69 -2.71 36.35
N GLU A 617 -5.30 -2.68 37.54
CA GLU A 617 -6.52 -1.91 37.81
C GLU A 617 -6.28 -0.38 37.76
N PRO A 618 -5.29 0.17 38.49
CA PRO A 618 -4.96 1.59 38.39
C PRO A 618 -4.59 2.06 36.98
N ALA A 619 -3.86 1.21 36.23
CA ALA A 619 -3.52 1.48 34.85
C ALA A 619 -4.75 1.45 33.93
N ALA A 620 -5.73 0.58 34.18
CA ALA A 620 -6.99 0.53 33.44
C ALA A 620 -7.85 1.76 33.71
N TRP A 621 -7.99 2.17 34.96
CA TRP A 621 -8.67 3.41 35.35
C TRP A 621 -8.03 4.62 34.66
N LEU A 622 -6.70 4.75 34.74
CA LEU A 622 -5.98 5.87 34.13
C LEU A 622 -6.22 5.95 32.62
N ARG A 623 -6.13 4.82 31.91
CA ARG A 623 -6.41 4.76 30.46
C ARG A 623 -7.85 5.16 30.13
N HIS A 624 -8.81 4.69 30.93
CA HIS A 624 -10.23 4.96 30.70
C HIS A 624 -10.58 6.42 30.99
N SER A 625 -10.11 7.00 32.10
CA SER A 625 -10.28 8.42 32.42
C SER A 625 -9.60 9.35 31.42
N ASP A 626 -8.41 9.00 30.92
CA ASP A 626 -7.75 9.73 29.84
C ASP A 626 -8.53 9.70 28.53
N ALA A 627 -9.13 8.56 28.20
CA ALA A 627 -9.97 8.43 27.02
C ALA A 627 -11.22 9.30 27.14
N ALA A 628 -11.89 9.28 28.30
CA ALA A 628 -13.07 10.07 28.58
C ALA A 628 -12.79 11.58 28.52
N LEU A 629 -11.74 12.08 29.20
CA LEU A 629 -11.40 13.50 29.22
C LEU A 629 -10.98 14.03 27.85
N ARG A 630 -10.19 13.26 27.08
CA ARG A 630 -9.85 13.63 25.70
C ARG A 630 -11.08 13.68 24.82
N PHE A 631 -11.97 12.69 24.93
CA PHE A 631 -13.22 12.65 24.18
C PHE A 631 -14.11 13.85 24.51
N LEU A 632 -14.30 14.20 25.79
CA LEU A 632 -15.12 15.36 26.19
C LEU A 632 -14.58 16.67 25.65
N ARG A 633 -13.24 16.82 25.57
CA ARG A 633 -12.61 17.99 24.97
C ARG A 633 -12.83 18.06 23.46
N GLU A 634 -12.70 16.93 22.78
CA GLU A 634 -12.92 16.80 21.34
C GLU A 634 -14.39 17.06 20.96
N ALA A 635 -15.32 16.40 21.66
CA ALA A 635 -16.75 16.49 21.43
C ALA A 635 -17.36 17.83 21.86
N GLY A 636 -16.65 18.68 22.60
CA GLY A 636 -17.17 19.93 23.14
C GLY A 636 -18.12 19.71 24.33
N PRO A 637 -17.72 20.06 25.57
CA PRO A 637 -18.47 19.76 26.80
C PRO A 637 -19.95 20.21 26.81
N LEU A 638 -20.28 21.26 26.07
CA LEU A 638 -21.62 21.84 26.01
C LEU A 638 -22.62 20.98 25.23
N HIS A 639 -22.17 20.01 24.42
CA HIS A 639 -23.09 19.10 23.73
C HIS A 639 -23.81 18.19 24.73
N ASN A 640 -23.25 17.92 25.92
CA ASN A 640 -24.01 17.27 27.00
C ASN A 640 -23.45 17.71 28.36
N PRO A 641 -23.91 18.85 28.90
CA PRO A 641 -23.37 19.43 30.12
C PRO A 641 -23.50 18.49 31.33
N GLU A 642 -24.63 17.79 31.44
CA GLU A 642 -24.89 16.87 32.57
C GLU A 642 -23.97 15.66 32.52
N ALA A 643 -23.86 14.99 31.37
CA ALA A 643 -22.94 13.86 31.20
C ALA A 643 -21.49 14.28 31.42
N THR A 644 -21.08 15.43 30.86
CA THR A 644 -19.71 15.95 31.01
C THR A 644 -19.39 16.22 32.48
N LEU A 645 -20.30 16.87 33.19
CA LEU A 645 -20.12 17.14 34.62
C LEU A 645 -20.03 15.84 35.42
N ALA A 646 -20.95 14.89 35.18
CA ALA A 646 -20.96 13.60 35.89
C ALA A 646 -19.66 12.83 35.70
N VAL A 647 -19.15 12.74 34.47
CA VAL A 647 -17.88 12.08 34.14
C VAL A 647 -16.71 12.79 34.83
N CYS A 648 -16.58 14.10 34.66
CA CYS A 648 -15.48 14.86 35.25
C CYS A 648 -15.50 14.79 36.79
N GLU A 649 -16.67 14.85 37.43
CA GLU A 649 -16.78 14.67 38.87
C GLU A 649 -16.50 13.24 39.34
N GLN A 650 -16.90 12.20 38.59
CA GLN A 650 -16.58 10.82 38.93
C GLN A 650 -15.08 10.56 38.82
N ILE A 651 -14.40 11.08 37.79
CA ILE A 651 -12.94 11.00 37.68
C ILE A 651 -12.27 11.77 38.83
N ALA A 652 -12.77 12.96 39.16
CA ALA A 652 -12.23 13.74 40.27
C ALA A 652 -12.45 13.07 41.65
N ARG A 653 -13.52 12.26 41.79
CA ARG A 653 -13.83 11.45 42.99
C ARG A 653 -13.14 10.09 43.00
N GLY A 654 -12.73 9.58 41.85
CA GLY A 654 -12.11 8.27 41.68
C GLY A 654 -10.89 8.13 42.60
N VAL A 655 -10.98 7.16 43.51
CA VAL A 655 -9.99 6.83 44.53
C VAL A 655 -8.59 6.89 43.92
N GLU A 656 -7.68 7.72 44.49
CA GLU A 656 -6.25 7.57 44.19
C GLU A 656 -5.89 6.12 44.52
N PRO A 657 -5.57 5.27 43.52
CA PRO A 657 -5.13 3.93 43.85
C PRO A 657 -3.87 4.07 44.70
N ALA A 658 -3.86 3.42 45.87
CA ALA A 658 -2.71 3.44 46.75
C ALA A 658 -1.48 3.02 45.93
N ALA A 659 -0.42 3.83 45.99
CA ALA A 659 0.86 3.48 45.40
C ALA A 659 1.42 2.29 46.19
N GLU A 660 1.66 1.17 45.51
CA GLU A 660 2.60 0.14 45.97
C GLU A 660 3.93 0.32 45.25
#